data_AF-A0A077ZGW8-F1
#
_entry.id   AF-A0A077ZGW8-F1
#
_cell.length_a   1.000
_cell.length_b   1.000
_cell.length_c   1.000
_cell.angle_alpha   90.00
_cell.angle_beta   90.00
_cell.angle_gamma   90.00
#
_symmetry.space_group_name_H-M   'P 1'
#
loop_
_entity.id
_entity.type
_entity.pdbx_description
1 polymer ?
#
loop_
_entity_poly.entity_id
_entity_poly.type
_entity_poly.pdbx_seq_one_letter_code
_entity_poly.pdbx_strand_id
1 'polypeptide(L)'
;MGHMDTIERGAKLFDELIIGIFVNTSKKSYFTSEEKLAIVKESVKHIPNVRVITQENELTVSVAEKLGAKFLLRGIRSIKDYEYEKEIALMNRHLDQELETVFLLAEPKYSHISSSILKEVWTFNGDVKEYLPEAVYQAVEEKPLVVVACVIVPIPYYIEEPGETIDLKELITVNDKKDEDKGSFSLTSVGIRRATVFTAIKSKIEPFHEIISADELTGGASDDEYMQIQKFNMETSQNFAIEQALKLANKPYEMKYKGVYVLGVEKNSNFSGKISVGDTVTKADGKTFTSSEDFMKYVKSQKVGQKMKVTYTHDGETKEATEKLIKLPTDKKPGIGITLTDHTEIDSQEKVKVDAGDIGGPSAGLMFTLEIYERLVDKDLRHGKKIAGTGTINSEGEVGRIGGIDKKVASAAASNNKVFFAPDDEITKEMKKAQPGIKSNYEEAKAAAKELKTDMKIVPVKTEGVMKDYLKKYPYLFAVPVVLMIAVFFFLAREPEEETVDPALFSTESSIGKTTESSSQEWYVDVKGAVKKTGMYRIRQGMRLMDAIDLAGGFTEDADQNQMNFSKLLADQEIIYVPKIGEEVPVINEVSPTGGGTSSNSETAKININTANAAELQQLSGIGEKRAADIIKYREENGSFHTVEDLTKVSGIGEKTLENLRDSITI
;
A
#
# COMPACT_ATOMS: atom_id res chain seq x y z
N MET A 1 -47.87 14.03 11.45
CA MET A 1 -49.26 13.58 11.69
C MET A 1 -49.42 12.19 12.30
N GLY A 2 -48.76 11.13 11.83
CA GLY A 2 -48.98 9.77 12.36
C GLY A 2 -48.80 9.61 13.89
N HIS A 3 -47.77 10.24 14.47
CA HIS A 3 -47.61 10.29 15.93
C HIS A 3 -48.73 11.06 16.63
N MET A 4 -49.21 12.17 16.03
CA MET A 4 -50.30 12.96 16.60
C MET A 4 -51.59 12.16 16.68
N ASP A 5 -51.93 11.40 15.63
CA ASP A 5 -53.08 10.49 15.62
C ASP A 5 -52.99 9.43 16.74
N THR A 6 -51.80 8.85 16.92
CA THR A 6 -51.54 7.89 18.01
C THR A 6 -51.72 8.53 19.38
N ILE A 7 -51.23 9.77 19.56
CA ILE A 7 -51.36 10.54 20.80
C ILE A 7 -52.83 10.86 21.09
N GLU A 8 -53.58 11.37 20.11
CA GLU A 8 -54.99 11.75 20.27
C GLU A 8 -55.89 10.54 20.55
N ARG A 9 -55.59 9.39 19.94
CA ARG A 9 -56.30 8.14 20.22
C ARG A 9 -55.90 7.56 21.57
N GLY A 10 -54.61 7.60 21.90
CA GLY A 10 -54.08 7.19 23.20
C GLY A 10 -54.68 7.99 24.36
N ALA A 11 -54.79 9.31 24.21
CA ALA A 11 -55.38 10.19 25.22
C ALA A 11 -56.84 9.88 25.56
N LYS A 12 -57.56 9.16 24.68
CA LYS A 12 -58.94 8.68 24.94
C LYS A 12 -58.99 7.32 25.63
N LEU A 13 -57.88 6.57 25.62
CA LEU A 13 -57.78 5.21 26.18
C LEU A 13 -57.19 5.20 27.60
N PHE A 14 -56.40 6.22 27.95
CA PHE A 14 -55.68 6.28 29.22
C PHE A 14 -56.05 7.54 30.01
N ASP A 15 -56.04 7.44 31.34
CA ASP A 15 -56.31 8.56 32.24
C ASP A 15 -55.29 9.71 32.05
N GLU A 16 -54.02 9.35 31.88
CA GLU A 16 -52.91 10.26 31.57
C GLU A 16 -51.99 9.64 30.52
N LEU A 17 -51.53 10.44 29.56
CA LEU A 17 -50.55 10.02 28.55
C LEU A 17 -49.28 10.87 28.66
N ILE A 18 -48.14 10.20 28.83
CA ILE A 18 -46.83 10.85 28.95
C ILE A 18 -46.04 10.60 27.68
N ILE A 19 -45.79 11.65 26.90
CA ILE A 19 -44.95 11.58 25.70
C ILE A 19 -43.50 11.69 26.13
N GLY A 20 -42.77 10.58 26.05
CA GLY A 20 -41.34 10.53 26.28
C GLY A 20 -40.51 10.77 25.02
N ILE A 21 -39.70 11.83 25.01
CA ILE A 21 -38.74 12.12 23.96
C ILE A 21 -37.40 11.52 24.37
N PHE A 22 -37.11 10.31 23.86
CA PHE A 22 -35.88 9.60 24.15
C PHE A 22 -34.81 9.84 23.07
N VAL A 23 -33.54 9.90 23.48
CA VAL A 23 -32.39 9.98 22.56
C VAL A 23 -32.11 8.60 21.98
N ASN A 24 -32.09 8.50 20.65
CA ASN A 24 -31.65 7.30 19.96
C ASN A 24 -30.16 7.44 19.62
N THR A 25 -29.32 6.63 20.27
CA THR A 25 -27.86 6.66 20.12
C THR A 25 -27.38 6.34 18.70
N SER A 26 -28.19 5.66 17.88
CA SER A 26 -27.87 5.31 16.49
C SER A 26 -28.27 6.38 15.46
N LYS A 27 -29.00 7.43 15.85
CA LYS A 27 -29.57 8.41 14.89
C LYS A 27 -29.22 9.84 15.24
N LYS A 28 -28.69 10.59 14.26
CA LYS A 28 -28.57 12.06 14.37
C LYS A 28 -29.94 12.71 14.21
N SER A 29 -30.35 13.45 15.24
CA SER A 29 -31.61 14.17 15.25
C SER A 29 -31.50 15.51 14.54
N TYR A 30 -32.58 15.94 13.87
CA TYR A 30 -32.67 17.25 13.23
C TYR A 30 -32.88 18.39 14.25
N PHE A 31 -33.70 18.10 15.27
CA PHE A 31 -33.95 18.98 16.41
C PHE A 31 -33.22 18.48 17.65
N THR A 32 -32.73 19.40 18.50
CA THR A 32 -32.20 19.09 19.84
C THR A 32 -33.31 18.56 20.74
N SER A 33 -32.95 17.98 21.89
CA SER A 33 -33.92 17.52 22.89
C SER A 33 -34.83 18.66 23.36
N GLU A 34 -34.28 19.85 23.57
CA GLU A 34 -35.01 21.06 23.98
C GLU A 34 -35.94 21.56 22.88
N GLU A 35 -35.45 21.63 21.63
CA GLU A 35 -36.27 22.01 20.47
C GLU A 35 -37.45 21.04 20.33
N LYS A 36 -37.22 19.72 20.40
CA LYS A 36 -38.30 18.72 20.35
C LYS A 36 -39.29 18.89 21.48
N LEU A 37 -38.81 19.12 22.70
CA LEU A 37 -39.68 19.31 23.86
C LEU A 37 -40.63 20.48 23.65
N ALA A 38 -40.12 21.62 23.20
CA ALA A 38 -40.92 22.81 22.92
C ALA A 38 -41.96 22.54 21.81
N ILE A 39 -41.51 21.97 20.69
CA ILE A 39 -42.37 21.67 19.53
C ILE A 39 -43.48 20.70 19.90
N VAL A 40 -43.15 19.61 20.61
CA VAL A 40 -44.13 18.59 20.99
C VAL A 40 -45.11 19.15 22.02
N LYS A 41 -44.65 19.91 23.02
CA LYS A 41 -45.52 20.59 23.99
C LYS A 41 -46.54 21.50 23.30
N GLU A 42 -46.09 22.33 22.36
CA GLU A 42 -47.01 23.19 21.61
C GLU A 42 -47.98 22.37 20.75
N SER A 43 -47.50 21.29 20.13
CA SER A 43 -48.31 20.44 19.25
C SER A 43 -49.44 19.70 19.97
N VAL A 44 -49.31 19.45 21.28
CA VAL A 44 -50.28 18.66 22.07
C VAL A 44 -51.04 19.49 23.10
N LYS A 45 -50.87 20.82 23.10
CA LYS A 45 -51.47 21.69 24.15
C LYS A 45 -52.99 21.62 24.22
N HIS A 46 -53.65 21.22 23.14
CA HIS A 46 -55.11 21.06 23.07
C HIS A 46 -55.62 19.79 23.75
N ILE A 47 -54.73 18.90 24.19
CA ILE A 47 -55.07 17.62 24.81
C ILE A 47 -54.79 17.71 26.32
N PRO A 48 -55.82 17.76 27.19
CA PRO A 48 -55.66 18.16 28.58
C PRO A 48 -54.95 17.13 29.47
N ASN A 49 -55.02 15.84 29.12
CA ASN A 49 -54.40 14.74 29.88
C ASN A 49 -53.07 14.26 29.26
N VAL A 50 -52.41 15.10 28.46
CA VAL A 50 -51.11 14.81 27.86
C VAL A 50 -50.04 15.71 28.44
N ARG A 51 -48.92 15.11 28.88
CA ARG A 51 -47.70 15.86 29.19
C ARG A 51 -46.49 15.30 28.47
N VAL A 52 -45.45 16.11 28.34
CA VAL A 52 -44.25 15.79 27.55
C VAL A 52 -43.03 15.86 28.44
N ILE A 53 -42.18 14.84 28.35
CA ILE A 53 -40.89 14.74 29.04
C ILE A 53 -39.78 14.43 28.04
N THR A 54 -38.54 14.69 28.43
CA THR A 54 -37.32 14.29 27.71
C THR A 54 -36.50 13.37 28.58
N GLN A 55 -35.87 12.35 27.99
CA GLN A 55 -34.88 11.52 28.66
C GLN A 55 -33.72 11.21 27.72
N GLU A 56 -32.49 11.42 28.18
CA GLU A 56 -31.30 11.20 27.36
C GLU A 56 -30.54 9.92 27.72
N ASN A 57 -30.51 9.54 29.01
CA ASN A 57 -29.52 8.58 29.52
C ASN A 57 -30.13 7.42 30.33
N GLU A 58 -31.43 7.16 30.22
CA GLU A 58 -32.08 6.04 30.95
C GLU A 58 -32.94 5.18 30.03
N LEU A 59 -33.10 3.92 30.44
CA LEU A 59 -33.97 2.96 29.77
C LEU A 59 -35.44 3.39 29.90
N THR A 60 -36.22 3.12 28.85
CA THR A 60 -37.68 3.35 28.82
C THR A 60 -38.37 2.72 30.03
N VAL A 61 -37.95 1.51 30.41
CA VAL A 61 -38.50 0.77 31.55
C VAL A 61 -38.26 1.51 32.88
N SER A 62 -37.04 1.97 33.14
CA SER A 62 -36.70 2.71 34.35
C SER A 62 -37.46 4.04 34.45
N VAL A 63 -37.68 4.71 33.33
CA VAL A 63 -38.47 5.95 33.29
C VAL A 63 -39.96 5.64 33.50
N ALA A 64 -40.49 4.58 32.90
CA ALA A 64 -41.86 4.16 33.08
C ALA A 64 -42.16 3.85 34.56
N GLU A 65 -41.27 3.11 35.22
CA GLU A 65 -41.36 2.81 36.65
C GLU A 65 -41.39 4.09 37.51
N LYS A 66 -40.46 5.02 37.29
CA LYS A 66 -40.40 6.31 38.01
C LYS A 66 -41.66 7.16 37.84
N LEU A 67 -42.31 7.05 36.69
CA LEU A 67 -43.55 7.78 36.38
C LEU A 67 -44.81 7.03 36.82
N GLY A 68 -44.69 5.79 37.29
CA GLY A 68 -45.82 4.92 37.60
C GLY A 68 -46.57 4.44 36.35
N ALA A 69 -45.96 4.50 35.17
CA ALA A 69 -46.59 4.08 33.92
C ALA A 69 -46.58 2.55 33.80
N LYS A 70 -47.77 1.95 33.66
CA LYS A 70 -47.95 0.49 33.47
C LYS A 70 -48.10 0.07 32.01
N PHE A 71 -48.25 1.05 31.10
CA PHE A 71 -48.46 0.81 29.69
C PHE A 71 -47.51 1.66 28.83
N LEU A 72 -46.92 1.05 27.80
CA LEU A 72 -46.22 1.75 26.72
C LEU A 72 -47.11 1.76 25.48
N LEU A 73 -47.39 2.95 24.95
CA LEU A 73 -48.17 3.12 23.72
C LEU A 73 -47.26 3.29 22.50
N ARG A 74 -47.44 2.45 21.47
CA ARG A 74 -46.67 2.51 20.22
C ARG A 74 -47.58 2.47 18.99
N GLY A 75 -47.29 3.31 18.01
CA GLY A 75 -48.00 3.32 16.73
C GLY A 75 -47.31 2.42 15.70
N ILE A 76 -48.07 1.62 14.96
CA ILE A 76 -47.56 0.72 13.91
C ILE A 76 -48.21 1.06 12.57
N ARG A 77 -47.39 1.24 11.52
CA ARG A 77 -47.88 1.53 10.16
C ARG A 77 -47.82 0.33 9.22
N SER A 78 -46.88 -0.58 9.44
CA SER A 78 -46.59 -1.69 8.55
C SER A 78 -46.16 -2.94 9.32
N ILE A 79 -46.10 -4.08 8.63
CA ILE A 79 -45.60 -5.35 9.20
C ILE A 79 -44.14 -5.21 9.66
N LYS A 80 -43.30 -4.46 8.92
CA LYS A 80 -41.90 -4.22 9.29
C LYS A 80 -41.78 -3.41 10.58
N ASP A 81 -42.60 -2.37 10.72
CA ASP A 81 -42.65 -1.58 11.96
C ASP A 81 -43.08 -2.48 13.14
N TYR A 82 -44.05 -3.37 12.94
CA TYR A 82 -44.48 -4.32 13.98
C TYR A 82 -43.36 -5.27 14.40
N GLU A 83 -42.62 -5.86 13.47
CA GLU A 83 -41.54 -6.78 13.81
C GLU A 83 -40.47 -6.11 14.68
N TYR A 84 -40.03 -4.91 14.29
CA TYR A 84 -39.07 -4.11 15.06
C TYR A 84 -39.60 -3.73 16.45
N GLU A 85 -40.83 -3.23 16.54
CA GLU A 85 -41.41 -2.79 17.80
C GLU A 85 -41.75 -3.97 18.74
N LYS A 86 -42.09 -5.13 18.19
CA LYS A 86 -42.33 -6.37 18.94
C LYS A 86 -41.06 -6.80 19.67
N GLU A 87 -39.89 -6.74 19.03
CA GLU A 87 -38.61 -7.08 19.69
C GLU A 87 -38.33 -6.16 20.89
N ILE A 88 -38.54 -4.85 20.72
CA ILE A 88 -38.39 -3.87 21.80
C ILE A 88 -39.40 -4.14 22.94
N ALA A 89 -40.67 -4.41 22.60
CA ALA A 89 -41.71 -4.70 23.58
C ALA A 89 -41.39 -5.96 24.41
N LEU A 90 -40.90 -7.03 23.77
CA LEU A 90 -40.49 -8.25 24.46
C LEU A 90 -39.32 -8.01 25.41
N MET A 91 -38.33 -7.20 25.00
CA MET A 91 -37.21 -6.83 25.88
C MET A 91 -37.69 -5.98 27.07
N ASN A 92 -38.55 -4.99 26.85
CA ASN A 92 -39.09 -4.18 27.94
C ASN A 92 -39.87 -5.02 28.95
N ARG A 93 -40.70 -5.96 28.49
CA ARG A 93 -41.45 -6.89 29.35
C ARG A 93 -40.54 -7.88 30.10
N HIS A 94 -39.39 -8.23 29.54
CA HIS A 94 -38.40 -9.04 30.24
C HIS A 94 -37.76 -8.27 31.41
N LEU A 95 -37.48 -6.98 31.20
CA LEU A 95 -36.90 -6.10 32.20
C LEU A 95 -37.89 -5.67 33.29
N ASP A 96 -39.17 -5.50 32.93
CA ASP A 96 -40.28 -5.21 33.85
C ASP A 96 -41.54 -5.96 33.41
N GLN A 97 -41.92 -6.97 34.19
CA GLN A 97 -43.07 -7.83 33.88
C GLN A 97 -44.42 -7.12 34.05
N GLU A 98 -44.47 -5.98 34.74
CA GLU A 98 -45.69 -5.19 34.92
C GLU A 98 -45.89 -4.14 33.81
N LEU A 99 -44.89 -3.93 32.95
CA LEU A 99 -44.96 -2.97 31.85
C LEU A 99 -45.50 -3.62 30.57
N GLU A 100 -46.75 -3.31 30.23
CA GLU A 100 -47.42 -3.86 29.05
C GLU A 100 -47.29 -2.92 27.84
N THR A 101 -47.09 -3.46 26.63
CA THR A 101 -47.01 -2.62 25.41
C THR A 101 -48.29 -2.72 24.59
N VAL A 102 -48.92 -1.57 24.34
CA VAL A 102 -50.13 -1.42 23.54
C VAL A 102 -49.80 -0.86 22.17
N PHE A 103 -50.19 -1.59 21.12
CA PHE A 103 -50.01 -1.18 19.74
C PHE A 103 -51.28 -0.59 19.15
N LEU A 104 -51.19 0.60 18.55
CA LEU A 104 -52.24 1.18 17.73
C LEU A 104 -51.85 1.15 16.26
N LEU A 105 -52.74 0.59 15.42
CA LEU A 105 -52.58 0.67 13.98
C LEU A 105 -52.78 2.11 13.52
N ALA A 106 -51.84 2.62 12.75
CA ALA A 106 -51.88 3.94 12.17
C ALA A 106 -52.98 4.04 11.10
N GLU A 107 -53.62 5.20 11.02
CA GLU A 107 -54.60 5.51 9.98
C GLU A 107 -53.99 5.35 8.56
N PRO A 108 -54.69 4.67 7.62
CA PRO A 108 -54.16 4.42 6.27
C PRO A 108 -53.67 5.68 5.55
N LYS A 109 -54.31 6.83 5.78
CA LYS A 109 -53.90 8.12 5.19
C LYS A 109 -52.49 8.57 5.56
N TYR A 110 -51.92 8.09 6.67
CA TYR A 110 -50.56 8.44 7.09
C TYR A 110 -49.56 7.27 6.94
N SER A 111 -50.01 6.13 6.40
CA SER A 111 -49.18 4.93 6.25
C SER A 111 -48.01 5.12 5.27
N HIS A 112 -48.18 6.01 4.28
CA HIS A 112 -47.20 6.26 3.22
C HIS A 112 -46.15 7.33 3.57
N ILE A 113 -46.29 8.04 4.70
CA ILE A 113 -45.34 9.09 5.11
C ILE A 113 -44.36 8.59 6.17
N SER A 114 -43.12 9.08 6.09
CA SER A 114 -42.09 8.88 7.10
C SER A 114 -41.30 10.16 7.31
N SER A 115 -40.64 10.30 8.47
CA SER A 115 -39.77 11.47 8.72
C SER A 115 -38.64 11.58 7.69
N SER A 116 -38.15 10.48 7.12
CA SER A 116 -37.12 10.52 6.08
C SER A 116 -37.67 11.06 4.76
N ILE A 117 -38.84 10.57 4.32
CA ILE A 117 -39.50 11.03 3.09
C ILE A 117 -39.87 12.52 3.20
N LEU A 118 -40.46 12.94 4.33
CA LEU A 118 -40.85 14.35 4.51
C LEU A 118 -39.63 15.28 4.52
N LYS A 119 -38.51 14.87 5.12
CA LYS A 119 -37.26 15.64 5.07
C LYS A 119 -36.75 15.75 3.64
N GLU A 120 -36.82 14.68 2.85
CA GLU A 120 -36.38 14.68 1.46
C GLU A 120 -37.24 15.60 0.60
N VAL A 121 -38.58 15.48 0.67
CA VAL A 121 -39.52 16.37 -0.02
C VAL A 121 -39.25 17.83 0.34
N TRP A 122 -39.09 18.13 1.63
CA TRP A 122 -38.76 19.49 2.08
C TRP A 122 -37.37 19.98 1.63
N THR A 123 -36.37 19.10 1.57
CA THR A 123 -35.01 19.43 1.07
C THR A 123 -35.07 19.95 -0.37
N PHE A 124 -36.00 19.42 -1.17
CA PHE A 124 -36.20 19.79 -2.57
C PHE A 124 -37.37 20.77 -2.77
N ASN A 125 -37.69 21.58 -1.75
CA ASN A 125 -38.71 22.63 -1.77
C ASN A 125 -40.15 22.14 -2.05
N GLY A 126 -40.45 20.87 -1.78
CA GLY A 126 -41.81 20.35 -1.81
C GLY A 126 -42.60 20.77 -0.57
N ASP A 127 -43.91 20.99 -0.74
CA ASP A 127 -44.80 21.31 0.37
C ASP A 127 -45.08 20.06 1.22
N VAL A 128 -44.83 20.17 2.52
CA VAL A 128 -45.07 19.12 3.52
C VAL A 128 -46.04 19.57 4.62
N LYS A 129 -46.64 20.76 4.48
CA LYS A 129 -47.45 21.41 5.52
C LYS A 129 -48.58 20.50 6.01
N GLU A 130 -49.27 19.82 5.10
CA GLU A 130 -50.38 18.91 5.43
C GLU A 130 -49.94 17.70 6.30
N TYR A 131 -48.66 17.33 6.25
CA TYR A 131 -48.13 16.13 6.92
C TYR A 131 -47.45 16.44 8.26
N LEU A 132 -47.34 17.71 8.65
CA LEU A 132 -46.72 18.18 9.88
C LEU A 132 -47.73 18.93 10.76
N PRO A 133 -47.72 18.73 12.09
CA PRO A 133 -48.36 19.68 13.01
C PRO A 133 -47.80 21.09 12.81
N GLU A 134 -48.61 22.13 13.00
CA GLU A 134 -48.23 23.53 12.73
C GLU A 134 -46.92 23.93 13.44
N ALA A 135 -46.77 23.60 14.72
CA ALA A 135 -45.54 23.91 15.47
C ALA A 135 -44.29 23.21 14.90
N VAL A 136 -44.44 22.02 14.32
CA VAL A 136 -43.34 21.31 13.64
C VAL A 136 -43.03 22.00 12.31
N TYR A 137 -44.05 22.39 11.55
CA TYR A 137 -43.87 23.08 10.27
C TYR A 137 -43.11 24.40 10.46
N GLN A 138 -43.54 25.23 11.42
CA GLN A 138 -42.87 26.50 11.77
C GLN A 138 -41.40 26.28 12.17
N ALA A 139 -41.13 25.28 13.03
CA ALA A 139 -39.76 24.98 13.45
C ALA A 139 -38.86 24.48 12.31
N VAL A 140 -39.44 23.82 11.29
CA VAL A 140 -38.72 23.40 10.08
C VAL A 140 -38.55 24.58 9.10
N GLU A 141 -39.50 25.52 9.05
CA GLU A 141 -39.42 26.74 8.25
C GLU A 141 -38.34 27.70 8.76
N GLU A 142 -38.22 27.87 10.07
CA GLU A 142 -37.18 28.71 10.69
C GLU A 142 -35.77 28.08 10.60
N LYS A 143 -35.67 26.76 10.43
CA LYS A 143 -34.39 26.03 10.35
C LYS A 143 -34.12 25.62 8.90
N PRO A 144 -33.26 26.32 8.13
CA PRO A 144 -33.06 26.01 6.71
C PRO A 144 -32.52 24.58 6.52
N LEU A 145 -33.39 23.68 6.09
CA LEU A 145 -33.08 22.25 5.94
C LEU A 145 -32.01 21.99 4.88
N VAL A 146 -31.83 22.91 3.92
CA VAL A 146 -30.72 22.89 2.96
C VAL A 146 -29.37 22.86 3.67
N VAL A 147 -29.17 23.69 4.70
CA VAL A 147 -27.90 23.73 5.46
C VAL A 147 -27.67 22.39 6.16
N VAL A 148 -28.72 21.84 6.77
CA VAL A 148 -28.63 20.54 7.44
C VAL A 148 -28.39 19.42 6.43
N ALA A 149 -29.07 19.43 5.29
CA ALA A 149 -28.88 18.46 4.20
C ALA A 149 -27.44 18.50 3.66
N CYS A 150 -26.87 19.69 3.47
CA CYS A 150 -25.45 19.85 3.10
C CYS A 150 -24.48 19.22 4.10
N VAL A 151 -24.87 19.09 5.37
CA VAL A 151 -24.04 18.51 6.44
C VAL A 151 -24.24 17.01 6.57
N ILE A 152 -25.45 16.48 6.34
CA ILE A 152 -25.79 15.07 6.63
C ILE A 152 -25.96 14.17 5.41
N VAL A 153 -26.31 14.72 4.25
CA VAL A 153 -26.60 13.90 3.05
C VAL A 153 -25.28 13.55 2.37
N PRO A 154 -24.93 12.25 2.28
CA PRO A 154 -23.76 11.83 1.55
C PRO A 154 -23.92 12.10 0.05
N ILE A 155 -22.85 12.54 -0.59
CA ILE A 155 -22.77 12.74 -2.04
C ILE A 155 -21.87 11.64 -2.65
N PRO A 156 -21.89 11.38 -3.97
CA PRO A 156 -21.09 10.32 -4.62
C PRO A 156 -19.60 10.69 -4.76
N TYR A 157 -19.03 11.23 -3.68
CA TYR A 157 -17.64 11.62 -3.53
C TYR A 157 -17.14 11.16 -2.17
N TYR A 158 -15.85 10.93 -2.08
CA TYR A 158 -15.13 10.67 -0.85
C TYR A 158 -14.11 11.76 -0.61
N ILE A 159 -13.67 11.83 0.64
CA ILE A 159 -12.52 12.63 1.04
C ILE A 159 -11.44 11.62 1.44
N GLU A 160 -10.32 11.69 0.74
CA GLU A 160 -9.08 11.02 1.11
C GLU A 160 -8.27 11.98 1.99
N GLU A 161 -7.85 11.52 3.16
CA GLU A 161 -7.17 12.31 4.18
C GLU A 161 -5.98 11.54 4.77
N PRO A 162 -5.06 12.19 5.50
CA PRO A 162 -4.01 11.47 6.22
C PRO A 162 -4.61 10.43 7.17
N GLY A 163 -4.21 9.17 6.99
CA GLY A 163 -4.62 8.07 7.84
C GLY A 163 -3.70 7.90 9.04
N GLU A 164 -3.70 6.70 9.59
CA GLU A 164 -2.91 6.35 10.77
C GLU A 164 -1.49 5.90 10.37
N THR A 165 -0.54 6.14 11.28
CA THR A 165 0.78 5.52 11.25
C THR A 165 0.83 4.49 12.37
N ILE A 166 0.89 3.21 12.01
CA ILE A 166 0.72 2.11 12.97
C ILE A 166 2.01 1.33 13.07
N ASP A 167 2.48 1.13 14.30
CA ASP A 167 3.67 0.35 14.59
C ASP A 167 3.40 -1.14 14.31
N LEU A 168 4.21 -1.75 13.45
CA LEU A 168 4.01 -3.13 13.00
C LEU A 168 4.15 -4.17 14.11
N LYS A 169 4.75 -3.79 15.24
CA LYS A 169 4.80 -4.58 16.48
C LYS A 169 3.43 -4.99 17.01
N GLU A 170 2.43 -4.17 16.73
CA GLU A 170 1.06 -4.40 17.15
C GLU A 170 0.34 -5.38 16.21
N LEU A 171 0.83 -5.52 14.97
CA LEU A 171 0.15 -6.24 13.89
C LEU A 171 0.84 -7.57 13.54
N ILE A 172 2.15 -7.71 13.77
CA ILE A 172 2.94 -8.85 13.28
C ILE A 172 3.50 -9.67 14.43
N THR A 173 3.35 -10.99 14.32
CA THR A 173 4.11 -11.96 15.11
C THR A 173 4.82 -12.95 14.21
N VAL A 174 6.03 -13.35 14.61
CA VAL A 174 6.82 -14.39 13.94
C VAL A 174 7.14 -15.46 14.97
N ASN A 175 6.75 -16.70 14.68
CA ASN A 175 6.85 -17.84 15.60
C ASN A 175 6.24 -17.55 16.97
N ASP A 176 5.05 -16.93 16.97
CA ASP A 176 4.29 -16.55 18.16
C ASP A 176 5.03 -15.57 19.10
N LYS A 177 6.12 -14.94 18.63
CA LYS A 177 6.86 -13.90 19.35
C LYS A 177 6.52 -12.52 18.80
N LYS A 178 6.29 -11.59 19.73
CA LYS A 178 6.17 -10.16 19.44
C LYS A 178 7.54 -9.50 19.40
N ASP A 179 7.61 -8.40 18.68
CA ASP A 179 8.78 -7.56 18.61
C ASP A 179 8.86 -6.59 19.82
N GLU A 180 9.92 -6.73 20.61
CA GLU A 180 10.18 -5.90 21.80
C GLU A 180 11.43 -5.01 21.64
N ASP A 181 12.10 -5.04 20.48
CA ASP A 181 13.36 -4.32 20.26
C ASP A 181 13.16 -2.80 20.28
N LYS A 182 14.23 -2.00 20.37
CA LYS A 182 14.09 -0.52 20.33
C LYS A 182 13.83 -0.03 18.91
N GLY A 183 13.03 1.03 18.80
CA GLY A 183 12.59 1.57 17.50
C GLY A 183 11.32 0.87 17.01
N SER A 184 10.88 1.21 15.80
CA SER A 184 9.72 0.57 15.16
C SER A 184 9.80 0.70 13.65
N PHE A 185 9.28 -0.31 12.95
CA PHE A 185 8.78 -0.15 11.59
C PHE A 185 7.29 0.17 11.68
N SER A 186 6.84 1.16 10.91
CA SER A 186 5.44 1.55 10.87
C SER A 186 4.90 1.57 9.45
N LEU A 187 3.71 1.03 9.25
CA LEU A 187 2.96 1.27 8.03
C LEU A 187 2.26 2.63 8.11
N THR A 188 1.90 3.17 6.95
CA THR A 188 1.08 4.39 6.85
C THR A 188 -0.14 4.14 5.99
N SER A 189 -1.31 4.59 6.44
CA SER A 189 -2.57 4.46 5.71
C SER A 189 -3.11 5.82 5.27
N VAL A 190 -4.15 5.78 4.43
CA VAL A 190 -4.99 6.95 4.12
C VAL A 190 -6.36 6.73 4.74
N GLY A 191 -6.92 7.78 5.32
CA GLY A 191 -8.30 7.81 5.76
C GLY A 191 -9.22 8.04 4.57
N ILE A 192 -10.32 7.30 4.48
CA ILE A 192 -11.32 7.47 3.43
C ILE A 192 -12.68 7.64 4.12
N ARG A 193 -13.36 8.74 3.82
CA ARG A 193 -14.71 9.00 4.36
C ARG A 193 -15.66 9.50 3.28
N ARG A 194 -16.95 9.17 3.40
CA ARG A 194 -17.98 9.71 2.50
C ARG A 194 -18.05 11.23 2.64
N ALA A 195 -18.06 11.94 1.52
CA ALA A 195 -18.25 13.37 1.50
C ALA A 195 -19.73 13.74 1.66
N THR A 196 -19.96 14.91 2.25
CA THR A 196 -21.20 15.69 2.16
C THR A 196 -20.84 17.01 1.49
N VAL A 197 -21.82 17.82 1.08
CA VAL A 197 -21.53 19.12 0.45
C VAL A 197 -20.65 19.99 1.35
N PHE A 198 -20.94 20.01 2.65
CA PHE A 198 -20.15 20.76 3.62
C PHE A 198 -18.72 20.22 3.73
N THR A 199 -18.54 18.91 3.90
CA THR A 199 -17.20 18.34 4.08
C THR A 199 -16.38 18.39 2.79
N ALA A 200 -17.01 18.33 1.62
CA ALA A 200 -16.37 18.53 0.32
C ALA A 200 -15.85 19.96 0.11
N ILE A 201 -16.56 20.96 0.63
CA ILE A 201 -16.08 22.35 0.61
C ILE A 201 -14.93 22.52 1.61
N LYS A 202 -15.09 21.95 2.81
CA LYS A 202 -14.08 21.99 3.86
C LYS A 202 -12.76 21.33 3.43
N SER A 203 -12.81 20.19 2.74
CA SER A 203 -11.59 19.48 2.34
C SER A 203 -10.69 20.30 1.41
N LYS A 204 -11.24 21.22 0.61
CA LYS A 204 -10.45 22.09 -0.30
C LYS A 204 -9.51 23.07 0.41
N ILE A 205 -9.73 23.33 1.69
CA ILE A 205 -8.90 24.22 2.50
C ILE A 205 -8.11 23.47 3.59
N GLU A 206 -8.34 22.16 3.72
CA GLU A 206 -7.61 21.32 4.67
C GLU A 206 -6.35 20.75 3.98
N PRO A 207 -5.15 20.91 4.57
CA PRO A 207 -3.92 20.43 3.96
C PRO A 207 -3.94 18.90 3.83
N PHE A 208 -3.41 18.37 2.72
CA PHE A 208 -3.39 16.94 2.40
C PHE A 208 -4.77 16.27 2.38
N HIS A 209 -5.85 17.03 2.17
CA HIS A 209 -7.17 16.47 1.92
C HIS A 209 -7.50 16.56 0.44
N GLU A 210 -8.04 15.48 -0.10
CA GLU A 210 -8.38 15.38 -1.51
C GLU A 210 -9.81 14.87 -1.65
N ILE A 211 -10.56 15.48 -2.57
CA ILE A 211 -11.89 15.00 -2.93
C ILE A 211 -11.78 14.11 -4.16
N ILE A 212 -12.28 12.89 -4.06
CA ILE A 212 -12.25 11.88 -5.12
C ILE A 212 -13.68 11.41 -5.41
N SER A 213 -14.00 11.15 -6.67
CA SER A 213 -15.31 10.60 -7.01
C SER A 213 -15.43 9.15 -6.56
N ALA A 214 -16.65 8.68 -6.27
CA ALA A 214 -16.84 7.29 -5.91
C ALA A 214 -16.37 6.31 -7.00
N ASP A 215 -16.64 6.63 -8.27
CA ASP A 215 -16.23 5.79 -9.41
C ASP A 215 -14.71 5.72 -9.56
N GLU A 216 -14.01 6.84 -9.38
CA GLU A 216 -12.54 6.89 -9.43
C GLU A 216 -11.88 6.10 -8.29
N LEU A 217 -12.47 6.15 -7.09
CA LEU A 217 -11.97 5.39 -5.94
C LEU A 217 -12.25 3.88 -6.07
N THR A 218 -13.48 3.51 -6.41
CA THR A 218 -13.95 2.11 -6.34
C THR A 218 -13.91 1.38 -7.68
N GLY A 219 -13.61 2.07 -8.78
CA GLY A 219 -13.72 1.51 -10.13
C GLY A 219 -15.16 1.16 -10.53
N GLY A 220 -16.15 1.79 -9.90
CA GLY A 220 -17.57 1.52 -10.09
C GLY A 220 -18.14 0.38 -9.24
N ALA A 221 -17.32 -0.22 -8.36
CA ALA A 221 -17.78 -1.18 -7.36
C ALA A 221 -18.59 -0.48 -6.24
N SER A 222 -19.45 -1.23 -5.56
CA SER A 222 -20.08 -0.77 -4.32
C SER A 222 -19.05 -0.66 -3.19
N ASP A 223 -19.40 0.04 -2.11
CA ASP A 223 -18.52 0.22 -0.95
C ASP A 223 -18.09 -1.13 -0.35
N ASP A 224 -19.03 -2.06 -0.20
CA ASP A 224 -18.78 -3.36 0.39
C ASP A 224 -17.87 -4.21 -0.50
N GLU A 225 -18.10 -4.20 -1.82
CA GLU A 225 -17.23 -4.85 -2.80
C GLU A 225 -15.83 -4.23 -2.79
N TYR A 226 -15.72 -2.89 -2.74
CA TYR A 226 -14.45 -2.19 -2.65
C TYR A 226 -13.69 -2.59 -1.38
N MET A 227 -14.34 -2.60 -0.22
CA MET A 227 -13.71 -3.01 1.04
C MET A 227 -13.26 -4.47 1.00
N GLN A 228 -14.03 -5.35 0.36
CA GLN A 228 -13.67 -6.76 0.18
C GLN A 228 -12.44 -6.92 -0.73
N ILE A 229 -12.39 -6.20 -1.85
CA ILE A 229 -11.22 -6.15 -2.74
C ILE A 229 -10.00 -5.64 -1.98
N GLN A 230 -10.15 -4.59 -1.17
CA GLN A 230 -9.07 -4.03 -0.37
C GLN A 230 -8.55 -5.01 0.68
N LYS A 231 -9.44 -5.80 1.31
CA LYS A 231 -9.04 -6.88 2.23
C LYS A 231 -8.26 -7.97 1.50
N PHE A 232 -8.69 -8.38 0.32
CA PHE A 232 -7.97 -9.36 -0.49
C PHE A 232 -6.61 -8.85 -0.99
N ASN A 233 -6.54 -7.59 -1.40
CA ASN A 233 -5.30 -6.93 -1.77
C ASN A 233 -4.31 -6.92 -0.59
N MET A 234 -4.82 -6.71 0.63
CA MET A 234 -4.01 -6.78 1.85
C MET A 234 -3.51 -8.20 2.10
N GLU A 235 -4.37 -9.22 2.01
CA GLU A 235 -3.96 -10.63 2.13
C GLU A 235 -2.88 -11.01 1.11
N THR A 236 -3.07 -10.63 -0.15
CA THR A 236 -2.08 -10.85 -1.21
C THR A 236 -0.75 -10.15 -0.90
N SER A 237 -0.82 -8.91 -0.43
CA SER A 237 0.36 -8.14 -0.02
C SER A 237 1.08 -8.77 1.17
N GLN A 238 0.36 -9.40 2.11
CA GLN A 238 0.97 -10.15 3.21
C GLN A 238 1.70 -11.38 2.69
N ASN A 239 1.08 -12.14 1.78
CA ASN A 239 1.70 -13.33 1.19
C ASN A 239 3.02 -13.00 0.48
N PHE A 240 3.04 -11.97 -0.37
CA PHE A 240 4.28 -11.54 -1.02
C PHE A 240 5.30 -10.98 -0.03
N ALA A 241 4.84 -10.25 1.00
CA ALA A 241 5.75 -9.74 2.01
C ALA A 241 6.44 -10.86 2.80
N ILE A 242 5.69 -11.90 3.18
CA ILE A 242 6.19 -13.11 3.84
C ILE A 242 7.13 -13.86 2.90
N GLU A 243 6.75 -14.05 1.64
CA GLU A 243 7.58 -14.69 0.62
C GLU A 243 8.96 -14.02 0.53
N GLN A 244 8.99 -12.69 0.36
CA GLN A 244 10.24 -11.96 0.25
C GLN A 244 11.08 -12.01 1.52
N ALA A 245 10.44 -11.91 2.69
CA ALA A 245 11.14 -12.04 3.96
C ALA A 245 11.78 -13.43 4.13
N LEU A 246 11.06 -14.49 3.76
CA LEU A 246 11.56 -15.87 3.81
C LEU A 246 12.69 -16.10 2.79
N LYS A 247 12.55 -15.61 1.56
CA LYS A 247 13.63 -15.63 0.54
C LYS A 247 14.89 -14.95 1.08
N LEU A 248 14.77 -13.72 1.58
CA LEU A 248 15.90 -12.95 2.11
C LEU A 248 16.57 -13.59 3.33
N ALA A 249 15.79 -14.34 4.13
CA ALA A 249 16.25 -15.09 5.29
C ALA A 249 16.73 -16.51 4.96
N ASN A 250 16.69 -16.92 3.68
CA ASN A 250 16.98 -18.28 3.22
C ASN A 250 16.16 -19.36 3.96
N LYS A 251 14.86 -19.14 4.13
CA LYS A 251 13.92 -20.05 4.79
C LYS A 251 13.02 -20.75 3.76
N PRO A 252 12.72 -22.05 3.94
CA PRO A 252 11.88 -22.80 3.01
C PRO A 252 10.41 -22.38 3.14
N TYR A 253 9.71 -22.33 2.00
CA TYR A 253 8.28 -22.03 1.91
C TYR A 253 7.69 -22.65 0.64
N GLU A 254 6.37 -22.73 0.58
CA GLU A 254 5.60 -23.18 -0.58
C GLU A 254 4.43 -22.21 -0.83
N MET A 255 4.26 -21.76 -2.07
CA MET A 255 3.09 -20.98 -2.48
C MET A 255 2.02 -21.91 -3.05
N LYS A 256 0.86 -21.96 -2.40
CA LYS A 256 -0.29 -22.79 -2.78
C LYS A 256 -1.28 -21.97 -3.59
N TYR A 257 -1.58 -22.42 -4.81
CA TYR A 257 -2.64 -21.84 -5.64
C TYR A 257 -4.01 -22.41 -5.23
N LYS A 258 -4.90 -21.55 -4.74
CA LYS A 258 -6.26 -21.90 -4.28
C LYS A 258 -7.29 -21.81 -5.41
N GLY A 259 -7.04 -21.00 -6.43
CA GLY A 259 -7.96 -20.79 -7.54
C GLY A 259 -7.96 -19.35 -8.02
N VAL A 260 -9.02 -18.98 -8.74
CA VAL A 260 -9.18 -17.66 -9.32
C VAL A 260 -10.07 -16.82 -8.42
N TYR A 261 -9.52 -15.78 -7.81
CA TYR A 261 -10.28 -14.84 -6.99
C TYR A 261 -11.09 -13.89 -7.86
N VAL A 262 -12.36 -13.65 -7.50
CA VAL A 262 -13.26 -12.75 -8.21
C VAL A 262 -13.19 -11.34 -7.59
N LEU A 263 -12.66 -10.39 -8.36
CA LEU A 263 -12.54 -8.98 -8.00
C LEU A 263 -13.72 -8.12 -8.51
N GLY A 264 -14.53 -8.65 -9.41
CA GLY A 264 -15.66 -7.92 -9.99
C GLY A 264 -16.50 -8.82 -10.87
N VAL A 265 -17.78 -8.49 -11.02
CA VAL A 265 -18.71 -9.19 -11.92
C VAL A 265 -19.38 -8.18 -12.83
N GLU A 266 -19.27 -8.40 -14.13
CA GLU A 266 -19.89 -7.54 -15.14
C GLU A 266 -21.43 -7.60 -15.00
N LYS A 267 -22.08 -6.43 -15.04
CA LYS A 267 -23.56 -6.34 -14.89
C LYS A 267 -24.34 -7.13 -15.95
N ASN A 268 -23.74 -7.34 -17.13
CA ASN A 268 -24.34 -8.12 -18.21
C ASN A 268 -23.93 -9.61 -18.20
N SER A 269 -23.16 -10.05 -17.20
CA SER A 269 -22.81 -11.45 -17.02
C SER A 269 -24.04 -12.28 -16.67
N ASN A 270 -24.19 -13.44 -17.30
CA ASN A 270 -25.20 -14.43 -16.89
C ASN A 270 -24.88 -15.06 -15.53
N PHE A 271 -23.64 -14.91 -15.03
CA PHE A 271 -23.24 -15.35 -13.70
C PHE A 271 -23.48 -14.28 -12.63
N SER A 272 -23.90 -13.06 -13.00
CA SER A 272 -24.25 -12.01 -12.05
C SER A 272 -25.36 -12.47 -11.09
N GLY A 273 -25.15 -12.31 -9.79
CA GLY A 273 -26.05 -12.82 -8.74
C GLY A 273 -25.93 -14.33 -8.47
N LYS A 274 -25.01 -15.03 -9.15
CA LYS A 274 -24.60 -16.42 -8.84
C LYS A 274 -23.19 -16.44 -8.27
N ILE A 275 -22.27 -15.77 -8.95
CA ILE A 275 -20.91 -15.52 -8.49
C ILE A 275 -20.85 -14.05 -8.05
N SER A 276 -20.11 -13.79 -6.97
CA SER A 276 -19.95 -12.46 -6.36
C SER A 276 -18.48 -12.13 -6.15
N VAL A 277 -18.18 -10.85 -5.92
CA VAL A 277 -16.87 -10.43 -5.43
C VAL A 277 -16.53 -11.22 -4.16
N GLY A 278 -15.29 -11.71 -4.06
CA GLY A 278 -14.87 -12.59 -2.97
C GLY A 278 -14.84 -14.07 -3.25
N ASP A 279 -15.57 -14.51 -4.27
CA ASP A 279 -15.60 -15.92 -4.62
C ASP A 279 -14.25 -16.38 -5.15
N THR A 280 -13.90 -17.63 -4.89
CA THR A 280 -12.74 -18.27 -5.49
C THR A 280 -13.18 -19.38 -6.41
N VAL A 281 -13.02 -19.19 -7.71
CA VAL A 281 -13.32 -20.19 -8.73
C VAL A 281 -12.22 -21.25 -8.74
N THR A 282 -12.59 -22.49 -8.42
CA THR A 282 -11.65 -23.61 -8.32
C THR A 282 -11.68 -24.50 -9.56
N LYS A 283 -12.82 -24.56 -10.26
CA LYS A 283 -12.98 -25.38 -11.49
C LYS A 283 -13.87 -24.73 -12.54
N ALA A 284 -13.59 -25.06 -13.80
CA ALA A 284 -14.43 -24.77 -14.96
C ALA A 284 -14.62 -26.04 -15.80
N ASP A 285 -15.86 -26.46 -16.01
CA ASP A 285 -16.25 -27.75 -16.61
C ASP A 285 -15.52 -28.96 -15.99
N GLY A 286 -15.34 -28.91 -14.66
CA GLY A 286 -14.61 -29.94 -13.90
C GLY A 286 -13.09 -29.90 -14.01
N LYS A 287 -12.52 -29.01 -14.84
CA LYS A 287 -11.07 -28.81 -14.96
C LYS A 287 -10.57 -27.86 -13.88
N THR A 288 -9.40 -28.18 -13.33
CA THR A 288 -8.63 -27.32 -12.42
C THR A 288 -7.57 -26.55 -13.20
N PHE A 289 -7.05 -25.48 -12.59
CA PHE A 289 -6.02 -24.62 -13.18
C PHE A 289 -4.91 -24.37 -12.16
N THR A 290 -3.77 -23.91 -12.66
CA THR A 290 -2.59 -23.55 -11.86
C THR A 290 -2.39 -22.05 -11.74
N SER A 291 -3.13 -21.27 -12.53
CA SER A 291 -3.14 -19.81 -12.53
C SER A 291 -4.45 -19.30 -13.11
N SER A 292 -4.77 -18.03 -12.83
CA SER A 292 -5.89 -17.32 -13.44
C SER A 292 -5.68 -17.07 -14.93
N GLU A 293 -4.43 -16.98 -15.38
CA GLU A 293 -4.10 -16.91 -16.80
C GLU A 293 -4.51 -18.18 -17.54
N ASP A 294 -4.21 -19.35 -16.97
CA ASP A 294 -4.58 -20.64 -17.58
C ASP A 294 -6.09 -20.85 -17.58
N PHE A 295 -6.77 -20.41 -16.50
CA PHE A 295 -8.21 -20.32 -16.47
C PHE A 295 -8.76 -19.41 -17.58
N MET A 296 -8.22 -18.20 -17.73
CA MET A 296 -8.64 -17.27 -18.77
C MET A 296 -8.41 -17.83 -20.18
N LYS A 297 -7.27 -18.47 -20.44
CA LYS A 297 -6.98 -19.14 -21.72
C LYS A 297 -8.03 -20.20 -22.03
N TYR A 298 -8.39 -21.03 -21.04
CA TYR A 298 -9.42 -22.05 -21.20
C TYR A 298 -10.80 -21.44 -21.52
N VAL A 299 -11.25 -20.46 -20.75
CA VAL A 299 -12.55 -19.82 -20.97
C VAL A 299 -12.62 -19.14 -22.34
N LYS A 300 -11.56 -18.43 -22.74
CA LYS A 300 -11.47 -17.74 -24.04
C LYS A 300 -11.43 -18.71 -25.24
N SER A 301 -11.08 -19.98 -25.02
CA SER A 301 -11.10 -21.02 -26.07
C SER A 301 -12.49 -21.60 -26.37
N GLN A 302 -13.50 -21.28 -25.54
CA GLN A 302 -14.87 -21.76 -25.72
C GLN A 302 -15.65 -20.91 -26.75
N LYS A 303 -16.97 -21.10 -26.85
CA LYS A 303 -17.84 -20.27 -27.72
C LYS A 303 -18.73 -19.35 -26.90
N VAL A 304 -18.97 -18.13 -27.40
CA VAL A 304 -20.01 -17.25 -26.86
C VAL A 304 -21.36 -17.98 -26.88
N GLY A 305 -22.10 -17.93 -25.78
CA GLY A 305 -23.38 -18.63 -25.62
C GLY A 305 -23.28 -20.10 -25.19
N GLN A 306 -22.08 -20.70 -25.17
CA GLN A 306 -21.85 -22.03 -24.62
C GLN A 306 -22.07 -22.01 -23.10
N LYS A 307 -22.75 -23.02 -22.56
CA LYS A 307 -22.87 -23.20 -21.10
C LYS A 307 -21.54 -23.67 -20.52
N MET A 308 -21.13 -23.05 -19.42
CA MET A 308 -19.94 -23.38 -18.65
C MET A 308 -20.38 -23.71 -17.23
N LYS A 309 -19.95 -24.85 -16.69
CA LYS A 309 -20.14 -25.16 -15.28
C LYS A 309 -18.96 -24.63 -14.48
N VAL A 310 -19.20 -23.71 -13.56
CA VAL A 310 -18.19 -23.13 -12.68
C VAL A 310 -18.40 -23.65 -11.26
N THR A 311 -17.35 -24.20 -10.66
CA THR A 311 -17.31 -24.55 -9.23
C THR A 311 -16.48 -23.50 -8.50
N TYR A 312 -17.01 -22.94 -7.43
CA TYR A 312 -16.39 -21.86 -6.68
C TYR A 312 -16.66 -22.01 -5.18
N THR A 313 -15.83 -21.39 -4.35
CA THR A 313 -16.06 -21.29 -2.92
C THR A 313 -16.58 -19.90 -2.57
N HIS A 314 -17.68 -19.85 -1.82
CA HIS A 314 -18.30 -18.63 -1.30
C HIS A 314 -18.44 -18.79 0.21
N ASP A 315 -17.83 -17.92 1.01
CA ASP A 315 -17.80 -18.01 2.48
C ASP A 315 -17.38 -19.40 3.01
N GLY A 316 -16.42 -20.04 2.33
CA GLY A 316 -15.91 -21.37 2.66
C GLY A 316 -16.77 -22.54 2.16
N GLU A 317 -17.98 -22.29 1.65
CA GLU A 317 -18.84 -23.32 1.08
C GLU A 317 -18.59 -23.51 -0.41
N THR A 318 -18.47 -24.77 -0.86
CA THR A 318 -18.37 -25.08 -2.29
C THR A 318 -19.74 -24.98 -2.95
N LYS A 319 -19.84 -24.16 -3.98
CA LYS A 319 -21.05 -23.93 -4.79
C LYS A 319 -20.75 -24.16 -6.27
N GLU A 320 -21.81 -24.34 -7.06
CA GLU A 320 -21.73 -24.51 -8.51
C GLU A 320 -22.77 -23.65 -9.22
N ALA A 321 -22.39 -23.09 -10.37
CA ALA A 321 -23.29 -22.37 -11.26
C ALA A 321 -23.04 -22.83 -12.70
N THR A 322 -24.09 -22.98 -13.51
CA THR A 322 -23.96 -23.35 -14.92
C THR A 322 -24.71 -22.35 -15.78
N GLU A 323 -23.97 -21.44 -16.40
CA GLU A 323 -24.53 -20.35 -17.18
C GLU A 323 -23.80 -20.17 -18.52
N LYS A 324 -24.42 -19.41 -19.42
CA LYS A 324 -23.87 -19.17 -20.75
C LYS A 324 -22.75 -18.13 -20.70
N LEU A 325 -21.64 -18.40 -21.39
CA LEU A 325 -20.58 -17.42 -21.60
C LEU A 325 -21.10 -16.22 -22.41
N ILE A 326 -20.69 -15.03 -22.00
CA ILE A 326 -21.00 -13.78 -22.69
C ILE A 326 -19.88 -13.39 -23.66
N LYS A 327 -20.17 -12.40 -24.49
CA LYS A 327 -19.15 -11.71 -25.29
C LYS A 327 -18.56 -10.59 -24.44
N LEU A 328 -17.28 -10.69 -24.06
CA LEU A 328 -16.63 -9.69 -23.20
C LEU A 328 -16.59 -8.31 -23.89
N PRO A 329 -16.84 -7.21 -23.17
CA PRO A 329 -16.80 -5.87 -23.75
C PRO A 329 -15.41 -5.49 -24.29
N THR A 330 -14.35 -5.94 -23.61
CA THR A 330 -12.95 -5.56 -23.81
C THR A 330 -12.35 -6.09 -25.11
N ASP A 331 -12.36 -7.41 -25.31
CA ASP A 331 -11.71 -8.07 -26.46
C ASP A 331 -12.68 -8.84 -27.36
N LYS A 332 -13.99 -8.75 -27.08
CA LYS A 332 -15.07 -9.43 -27.82
C LYS A 332 -14.94 -10.97 -27.81
N LYS A 333 -14.11 -11.54 -26.94
CA LYS A 333 -13.96 -13.00 -26.78
C LYS A 333 -14.99 -13.58 -25.82
N PRO A 334 -15.20 -14.91 -25.80
CA PRO A 334 -16.03 -15.57 -24.79
C PRO A 334 -15.45 -15.36 -23.39
N GLY A 335 -16.33 -15.11 -22.43
CA GLY A 335 -15.94 -14.95 -21.04
C GLY A 335 -17.10 -15.16 -20.08
N ILE A 336 -16.78 -15.39 -18.81
CA ILE A 336 -17.74 -15.41 -17.71
C ILE A 336 -18.23 -13.98 -17.41
N GLY A 337 -17.40 -12.96 -17.64
CA GLY A 337 -17.69 -11.58 -17.28
C GLY A 337 -17.33 -11.28 -15.82
N ILE A 338 -16.09 -11.62 -15.44
CA ILE A 338 -15.52 -11.34 -14.12
C ILE A 338 -14.16 -10.67 -14.27
N THR A 339 -13.83 -9.75 -13.36
CA THR A 339 -12.46 -9.31 -13.10
C THR A 339 -11.84 -10.27 -12.10
N LEU A 340 -10.59 -10.66 -12.31
CA LEU A 340 -10.00 -11.78 -11.59
C LEU A 340 -8.51 -11.61 -11.31
N THR A 341 -8.01 -12.41 -10.37
CA THR A 341 -6.58 -12.58 -10.05
C THR A 341 -6.33 -13.95 -9.43
N ASP A 342 -5.07 -14.30 -9.18
CA ASP A 342 -4.69 -15.53 -8.49
C ASP A 342 -5.02 -15.43 -7.00
N HIS A 343 -5.68 -16.45 -6.46
CA HIS A 343 -5.80 -16.64 -5.02
C HIS A 343 -4.70 -17.59 -4.56
N THR A 344 -3.75 -17.08 -3.78
CA THR A 344 -2.64 -17.86 -3.24
C THR A 344 -2.61 -17.86 -1.73
N GLU A 345 -1.95 -18.85 -1.14
CA GLU A 345 -1.63 -18.92 0.28
C GLU A 345 -0.20 -19.39 0.45
N ILE A 346 0.53 -18.77 1.36
CA ILE A 346 1.89 -19.16 1.68
C ILE A 346 1.90 -20.17 2.83
N ASP A 347 2.66 -21.25 2.68
CA ASP A 347 2.95 -22.22 3.73
C ASP A 347 4.44 -22.19 4.06
N SER A 348 4.77 -22.14 5.34
CA SER A 348 6.15 -22.06 5.81
C SER A 348 6.29 -22.66 7.21
N GLN A 349 7.49 -23.16 7.51
CA GLN A 349 7.82 -23.63 8.85
C GLN A 349 7.84 -22.49 9.87
N GLU A 350 8.25 -21.30 9.42
CA GLU A 350 8.21 -20.08 10.19
C GLU A 350 6.76 -19.59 10.23
N LYS A 351 6.16 -19.50 11.43
CA LYS A 351 4.76 -19.08 11.58
C LYS A 351 4.68 -17.57 11.60
N VAL A 352 4.36 -16.96 10.47
CA VAL A 352 4.12 -15.53 10.38
C VAL A 352 2.63 -15.26 10.45
N LYS A 353 2.21 -14.39 11.37
CA LYS A 353 0.84 -13.89 11.46
C LYS A 353 0.86 -12.38 11.32
N VAL A 354 0.02 -11.87 10.43
CA VAL A 354 -0.22 -10.44 10.24
C VAL A 354 -1.69 -10.17 10.52
N ASP A 355 -1.99 -9.31 11.48
CA ASP A 355 -3.32 -8.88 11.84
C ASP A 355 -3.50 -7.41 11.46
N ALA A 356 -3.94 -7.16 10.24
CA ALA A 356 -4.12 -5.80 9.70
C ALA A 356 -5.44 -5.14 10.14
N GLY A 357 -6.30 -5.85 10.89
CA GLY A 357 -7.63 -5.35 11.26
C GLY A 357 -8.45 -4.89 10.05
N ASP A 358 -8.94 -3.65 10.10
CA ASP A 358 -9.76 -3.04 9.04
C ASP A 358 -8.93 -2.30 7.97
N ILE A 359 -7.61 -2.39 8.01
CA ILE A 359 -6.72 -1.69 7.08
C ILE A 359 -6.66 -2.45 5.75
N GLY A 360 -7.10 -1.80 4.68
CA GLY A 360 -7.11 -2.36 3.34
C GLY A 360 -5.94 -1.93 2.44
N GLY A 361 -5.83 -2.60 1.29
CA GLY A 361 -4.93 -2.27 0.19
C GLY A 361 -3.63 -3.07 0.19
N PRO A 362 -2.78 -2.95 -0.85
CA PRO A 362 -1.49 -3.66 -0.90
C PRO A 362 -0.30 -2.82 -0.39
N SER A 363 -0.54 -1.57 0.04
CA SER A 363 0.52 -0.57 0.24
C SER A 363 1.45 -0.79 1.44
N ALA A 364 1.19 -1.83 2.24
CA ALA A 364 1.95 -2.18 3.44
C ALA A 364 3.04 -3.25 3.17
N GLY A 365 3.04 -3.88 1.99
CA GLY A 365 3.91 -5.00 1.66
C GLY A 365 5.38 -4.75 1.97
N LEU A 366 5.89 -3.57 1.61
CA LEU A 366 7.26 -3.16 1.90
C LEU A 366 7.62 -3.25 3.38
N MET A 367 6.78 -2.64 4.23
CA MET A 367 7.05 -2.51 5.64
C MET A 367 6.83 -3.84 6.37
N PHE A 368 5.85 -4.64 5.92
CA PHE A 368 5.67 -6.02 6.37
C PHE A 368 6.92 -6.86 6.09
N THR A 369 7.49 -6.78 4.88
CA THR A 369 8.73 -7.52 4.55
C THR A 369 9.86 -7.15 5.50
N LEU A 370 10.03 -5.86 5.83
CA LEU A 370 11.09 -5.41 6.74
C LEU A 370 10.92 -5.96 8.16
N GLU A 371 9.71 -5.84 8.72
CA GLU A 371 9.43 -6.35 10.06
C GLU A 371 9.62 -7.87 10.13
N ILE A 372 9.03 -8.61 9.19
CA ILE A 372 9.14 -10.08 9.16
C ILE A 372 10.61 -10.49 8.95
N TYR A 373 11.32 -9.85 8.01
CA TYR A 373 12.72 -10.17 7.74
C TYR A 373 13.60 -9.92 8.96
N GLU A 374 13.44 -8.79 9.64
CA GLU A 374 14.20 -8.46 10.84
C GLU A 374 14.04 -9.54 11.92
N ARG A 375 12.79 -9.98 12.12
CA ARG A 375 12.45 -11.04 13.08
C ARG A 375 12.99 -12.41 12.69
N LEU A 376 13.04 -12.73 11.39
CA LEU A 376 13.57 -14.00 10.91
C LEU A 376 15.10 -14.12 11.03
N VAL A 377 15.82 -13.01 10.89
CA VAL A 377 17.31 -13.00 10.95
C VAL A 377 17.88 -12.55 12.28
N ASP A 378 17.05 -12.07 13.21
CA ASP A 378 17.42 -11.63 14.56
C ASP A 378 18.54 -10.58 14.55
N LYS A 379 18.35 -9.51 13.76
CA LYS A 379 19.30 -8.38 13.66
C LYS A 379 18.55 -7.07 13.75
N ASP A 380 18.97 -6.16 14.62
CA ASP A 380 18.42 -4.81 14.67
C ASP A 380 18.77 -4.03 13.39
N LEU A 381 17.77 -3.80 12.53
CA LEU A 381 17.91 -2.97 11.34
C LEU A 381 17.50 -1.52 11.61
N ARG A 382 16.77 -1.26 12.70
CA ARG A 382 16.17 0.05 13.03
C ARG A 382 17.12 0.94 13.81
N HIS A 383 18.09 0.36 14.53
CA HIS A 383 19.06 1.07 15.37
C HIS A 383 18.36 2.04 16.35
N GLY A 384 17.25 1.57 16.95
CA GLY A 384 16.44 2.35 17.89
C GLY A 384 15.60 3.46 17.28
N LYS A 385 15.46 3.55 15.95
CA LYS A 385 14.69 4.60 15.26
C LYS A 385 13.27 4.18 14.93
N LYS A 386 12.39 5.17 14.81
CA LYS A 386 11.05 5.03 14.22
C LYS A 386 11.14 5.26 12.72
N ILE A 387 10.81 4.24 11.95
CA ILE A 387 10.93 4.20 10.49
C ILE A 387 9.54 3.87 9.93
N ALA A 388 8.94 4.85 9.27
CA ALA A 388 7.70 4.65 8.55
C ALA A 388 7.98 4.36 7.08
N GLY A 389 6.97 3.91 6.37
CA GLY A 389 7.03 3.84 4.92
C GLY A 389 5.78 3.25 4.31
N THR A 390 5.84 3.06 3.01
CA THR A 390 4.80 2.43 2.20
C THR A 390 5.41 1.89 0.91
N GLY A 391 4.70 0.98 0.27
CA GLY A 391 5.07 0.38 -1.00
C GLY A 391 4.43 -0.99 -1.13
N THR A 392 3.97 -1.33 -2.33
CA THR A 392 3.63 -2.72 -2.61
C THR A 392 4.92 -3.53 -2.74
N ILE A 393 4.81 -4.86 -2.72
CA ILE A 393 5.91 -5.76 -3.06
C ILE A 393 5.34 -6.96 -3.82
N ASN A 394 6.04 -7.43 -4.86
CA ASN A 394 5.66 -8.61 -5.65
C ASN A 394 6.54 -9.83 -5.35
N SER A 395 6.31 -10.93 -6.07
CA SER A 395 7.10 -12.16 -5.98
C SER A 395 8.55 -12.00 -6.45
N GLU A 396 8.86 -10.95 -7.19
CA GLU A 396 10.21 -10.62 -7.67
C GLU A 396 10.98 -9.69 -6.71
N GLY A 397 10.32 -9.18 -5.65
CA GLY A 397 10.91 -8.25 -4.69
C GLY A 397 10.84 -6.77 -5.10
N GLU A 398 10.22 -6.49 -6.24
CA GLU A 398 10.08 -5.14 -6.76
C GLU A 398 9.06 -4.35 -5.94
N VAL A 399 9.43 -3.11 -5.62
CA VAL A 399 8.61 -2.21 -4.81
C VAL A 399 7.81 -1.30 -5.72
N GLY A 400 6.50 -1.46 -5.67
CA GLY A 400 5.59 -0.78 -6.59
C GLY A 400 4.97 0.50 -6.04
N ARG A 401 4.42 1.27 -6.97
CA ARG A 401 3.66 2.51 -6.74
C ARG A 401 2.42 2.24 -5.88
N ILE A 402 2.07 3.24 -5.07
CA ILE A 402 0.88 3.30 -4.24
C ILE A 402 0.15 4.65 -4.45
N GLY A 403 -1.09 4.74 -3.95
CA GLY A 403 -1.87 5.98 -3.92
C GLY A 403 -1.73 6.74 -2.60
N GLY A 404 -1.91 8.07 -2.65
CA GLY A 404 -1.98 8.94 -1.46
C GLY A 404 -0.67 9.02 -0.66
N ILE A 405 0.49 9.03 -1.31
CA ILE A 405 1.77 9.04 -0.58
C ILE A 405 2.02 10.34 0.17
N ASP A 406 1.53 11.46 -0.35
CA ASP A 406 1.58 12.77 0.30
C ASP A 406 0.91 12.74 1.69
N LYS A 407 -0.28 12.15 1.77
CA LYS A 407 -1.07 11.94 2.99
C LYS A 407 -0.37 11.00 3.98
N LYS A 408 0.26 9.96 3.46
CA LYS A 408 1.06 9.01 4.25
C LYS A 408 2.31 9.67 4.85
N VAL A 409 3.00 10.53 4.07
CA VAL A 409 4.12 11.34 4.56
C VAL A 409 3.66 12.31 5.65
N ALA A 410 2.49 12.94 5.49
CA ALA A 410 1.90 13.80 6.51
C ALA A 410 1.63 13.05 7.82
N SER A 411 1.04 11.84 7.75
CA SER A 411 0.80 10.99 8.91
C SER A 411 2.11 10.57 9.61
N ALA A 412 3.12 10.14 8.83
CA ALA A 412 4.41 9.73 9.37
C ALA A 412 5.16 10.89 10.06
N ALA A 413 5.11 12.08 9.45
CA ALA A 413 5.69 13.30 10.01
C ALA A 413 5.00 13.70 11.32
N ALA A 414 3.66 13.66 11.37
CA ALA A 414 2.90 13.90 12.60
C ALA A 414 3.23 12.90 13.71
N SER A 415 3.59 11.67 13.33
CA SER A 415 4.01 10.59 14.24
C SER A 415 5.50 10.63 14.63
N ASN A 416 6.23 11.70 14.28
CA ASN A 416 7.65 11.90 14.58
C ASN A 416 8.59 10.80 14.06
N ASN A 417 8.24 10.16 12.94
CA ASN A 417 9.14 9.24 12.26
C ASN A 417 10.36 9.97 11.71
N LYS A 418 11.54 9.35 11.80
CA LYS A 418 12.80 9.97 11.35
C LYS A 418 13.18 9.59 9.93
N VAL A 419 12.67 8.47 9.46
CA VAL A 419 12.88 7.96 8.10
C VAL A 419 11.54 7.57 7.53
N PHE A 420 11.34 7.85 6.25
CA PHE A 420 10.20 7.40 5.47
C PHE A 420 10.68 6.69 4.20
N PHE A 421 10.38 5.41 4.07
CA PHE A 421 10.62 4.67 2.83
C PHE A 421 9.49 4.93 1.83
N ALA A 422 9.86 5.37 0.63
CA ALA A 422 8.95 5.67 -0.47
C ALA A 422 9.36 4.89 -1.72
N PRO A 423 8.40 4.32 -2.49
CA PRO A 423 8.71 3.67 -3.76
C PRO A 423 9.40 4.64 -4.73
N ASP A 424 10.46 4.17 -5.38
CA ASP A 424 11.12 4.87 -6.49
C ASP A 424 10.70 4.23 -7.82
N ASP A 425 9.38 4.19 -7.99
CA ASP A 425 8.66 3.60 -9.10
C ASP A 425 8.97 4.29 -10.43
N GLU A 426 9.08 3.49 -11.49
CA GLU A 426 9.29 4.01 -12.83
C GLU A 426 8.00 4.60 -13.42
N ILE A 427 8.17 5.71 -14.14
CA ILE A 427 7.08 6.40 -14.82
C ILE A 427 7.12 6.04 -16.30
N THR A 428 6.18 5.18 -16.73
CA THR A 428 6.13 4.73 -18.13
C THR A 428 5.61 5.82 -19.07
N LYS A 429 5.79 5.61 -20.38
CA LYS A 429 5.31 6.54 -21.41
C LYS A 429 3.79 6.61 -21.45
N GLU A 430 3.11 5.49 -21.21
CA GLU A 430 1.66 5.38 -21.15
C GLU A 430 1.10 6.18 -19.98
N MET A 431 1.77 6.11 -18.82
CA MET A 431 1.41 6.89 -17.63
C MET A 431 1.56 8.39 -17.86
N LYS A 432 2.69 8.83 -18.44
CA LYS A 432 2.89 10.24 -18.83
C LYS A 432 1.88 10.71 -19.87
N LYS A 433 1.44 9.82 -20.77
CA LYS A 433 0.41 10.16 -21.76
C LYS A 433 -0.96 10.35 -21.11
N ALA A 434 -1.31 9.51 -20.14
CA ALA A 434 -2.55 9.64 -19.37
C ALA A 434 -2.52 10.85 -18.43
N GLN A 435 -1.37 11.10 -17.79
CA GLN A 435 -1.17 12.17 -16.83
C GLN A 435 0.21 12.83 -17.05
N PRO A 436 0.30 13.90 -17.87
CA PRO A 436 1.58 14.53 -18.23
C PRO A 436 2.43 15.04 -17.05
N GLY A 437 1.79 15.37 -15.92
CA GLY A 437 2.45 15.86 -14.71
C GLY A 437 2.77 14.79 -13.66
N ILE A 438 2.58 13.50 -13.98
CA ILE A 438 2.79 12.41 -13.02
C ILE A 438 4.25 12.34 -12.57
N LYS A 439 4.43 12.13 -11.27
CA LYS A 439 5.73 12.00 -10.59
C LYS A 439 5.86 10.59 -10.02
N SER A 440 7.09 10.15 -9.74
CA SER A 440 7.25 8.94 -8.91
C SER A 440 6.74 9.20 -7.50
N ASN A 441 6.37 8.15 -6.78
CA ASN A 441 6.00 8.29 -5.38
C ASN A 441 7.13 8.89 -4.54
N TYR A 442 8.39 8.56 -4.82
CA TYR A 442 9.53 9.17 -4.15
C TYR A 442 9.59 10.69 -4.35
N GLU A 443 9.35 11.18 -5.57
CA GLU A 443 9.30 12.61 -5.86
C GLU A 443 8.14 13.32 -5.18
N GLU A 444 6.97 12.68 -5.16
CA GLU A 444 5.77 13.17 -4.48
C GLU A 444 5.98 13.21 -2.95
N ALA A 445 6.56 12.16 -2.37
CA ALA A 445 6.90 12.10 -0.95
C ALA A 445 7.88 13.20 -0.54
N LYS A 446 8.90 13.47 -1.37
CA LYS A 446 9.81 14.61 -1.15
C LYS A 446 9.09 15.95 -1.21
N ALA A 447 8.14 16.12 -2.13
CA ALA A 447 7.37 17.34 -2.24
C ALA A 447 6.50 17.56 -0.99
N ALA A 448 5.80 16.52 -0.52
CA ALA A 448 5.01 16.56 0.70
C ALA A 448 5.88 16.86 1.93
N ALA A 449 7.03 16.21 2.07
CA ALA A 449 7.96 16.46 3.17
C ALA A 449 8.48 17.92 3.18
N LYS A 450 8.74 18.48 2.00
CA LYS A 450 9.14 19.89 1.85
C LYS A 450 8.02 20.85 2.23
N GLU A 451 6.78 20.57 1.82
CA GLU A 451 5.60 21.36 2.17
C GLU A 451 5.36 21.37 3.69
N LEU A 452 5.50 20.21 4.34
CA LEU A 452 5.40 20.04 5.79
C LEU A 452 6.57 20.64 6.58
N LYS A 453 7.68 20.97 5.92
CA LYS A 453 8.94 21.42 6.55
C LYS A 453 9.45 20.43 7.62
N THR A 454 9.26 19.13 7.38
CA THR A 454 9.69 18.08 8.31
C THR A 454 11.19 17.78 8.19
N ASP A 455 11.82 17.35 9.28
CA ASP A 455 13.19 16.83 9.31
C ASP A 455 13.28 15.34 8.88
N MET A 456 12.13 14.72 8.62
CA MET A 456 12.02 13.32 8.22
C MET A 456 12.75 13.07 6.89
N LYS A 457 13.65 12.08 6.90
CA LYS A 457 14.42 11.70 5.72
C LYS A 457 13.61 10.78 4.81
N ILE A 458 13.29 11.25 3.60
CA ILE A 458 12.65 10.44 2.57
C ILE A 458 13.71 9.62 1.83
N VAL A 459 13.52 8.30 1.81
CA VAL A 459 14.47 7.35 1.21
C VAL A 459 13.80 6.60 0.06
N PRO A 460 14.37 6.66 -1.16
CA PRO A 460 13.83 5.96 -2.32
C PRO A 460 14.07 4.46 -2.19
N VAL A 461 13.08 3.66 -2.61
CA VAL A 461 13.17 2.20 -2.61
C VAL A 461 12.63 1.64 -3.92
N LYS A 462 13.49 0.94 -4.67
CA LYS A 462 13.09 0.18 -5.87
C LYS A 462 12.86 -1.30 -5.60
N THR A 463 13.70 -1.88 -4.76
CA THR A 463 13.67 -3.30 -4.41
C THR A 463 13.94 -3.46 -2.92
N GLU A 464 13.58 -4.62 -2.40
CA GLU A 464 13.90 -5.05 -1.04
C GLU A 464 15.42 -5.08 -0.77
N GLY A 465 16.22 -5.37 -1.79
CA GLY A 465 17.68 -5.34 -1.72
C GLY A 465 18.24 -3.93 -1.38
N VAL A 466 17.74 -2.89 -2.05
CA VAL A 466 18.18 -1.50 -1.81
C VAL A 466 17.91 -1.07 -0.36
N MET A 467 16.80 -1.52 0.22
CA MET A 467 16.47 -1.22 1.62
C MET A 467 17.40 -1.91 2.61
N LYS A 468 17.66 -3.20 2.38
CA LYS A 468 18.55 -4.00 3.24
C LYS A 468 19.94 -3.38 3.28
N ASP A 469 20.42 -2.89 2.15
CA ASP A 469 21.70 -2.18 2.06
C ASP A 469 21.67 -0.82 2.76
N TYR A 470 20.56 -0.08 2.63
CA TYR A 470 20.40 1.18 3.34
C TYR A 470 20.44 0.99 4.86
N LEU A 471 19.65 0.06 5.40
CA LEU A 471 19.56 -0.20 6.85
C LEU A 471 20.88 -0.73 7.43
N LYS A 472 21.63 -1.55 6.67
CA LYS A 472 22.98 -1.99 7.07
C LYS A 472 24.01 -0.86 7.08
N LYS A 473 23.96 0.05 6.10
CA LYS A 473 24.89 1.18 6.00
C LYS A 473 24.52 2.33 6.95
N TYR A 474 23.26 2.39 7.39
CA TYR A 474 22.71 3.49 8.19
C TYR A 474 23.50 3.88 9.46
N PRO A 475 23.98 2.95 10.31
CA PRO A 475 24.78 3.33 11.48
C PRO A 475 26.07 4.09 11.11
N TYR A 476 26.69 3.76 9.97
CA TYR A 476 27.90 4.43 9.48
C TYR A 476 27.64 5.85 8.98
N LEU A 477 26.42 6.17 8.52
CA LEU A 477 26.07 7.53 8.07
C LEU A 477 26.17 8.58 9.19
N PHE A 478 25.98 8.19 10.46
CA PHE A 478 26.14 9.09 11.61
C PHE A 478 27.47 8.91 12.33
N ALA A 479 28.01 7.70 12.38
CA ALA A 479 29.29 7.45 13.04
C ALA A 479 30.45 8.18 12.34
N VAL A 480 30.49 8.18 11.00
CA VAL A 480 31.62 8.78 10.24
C VAL A 480 31.70 10.30 10.44
N PRO A 481 30.63 11.10 10.31
CA PRO A 481 30.70 12.53 10.58
C PRO A 481 31.08 12.86 12.03
N VAL A 482 30.60 12.08 13.01
CA VAL A 482 30.95 12.30 14.42
C VAL A 482 32.42 12.01 14.67
N VAL A 483 32.95 10.90 14.13
CA VAL A 483 34.38 10.58 14.22
C VAL A 483 35.23 11.64 13.51
N LEU A 484 34.82 12.12 12.34
CA LEU A 484 35.50 13.21 11.64
C LEU A 484 35.44 14.53 12.43
N MET A 485 34.31 14.85 13.06
CA MET A 485 34.15 16.05 13.87
C MET A 485 35.03 15.99 15.13
N ILE A 486 35.11 14.81 15.77
CA ILE A 486 36.02 14.56 16.89
C ILE A 486 37.48 14.68 16.43
N ALA A 487 37.83 14.08 15.28
CA ALA A 487 39.18 14.18 14.71
C ALA A 487 39.56 15.63 14.39
N VAL A 488 38.64 16.41 13.80
CA VAL A 488 38.84 17.85 13.53
C VAL A 488 38.96 18.63 14.84
N PHE A 489 38.15 18.32 15.86
CA PHE A 489 38.27 18.95 17.17
C PHE A 489 39.64 18.70 17.80
N PHE A 490 40.13 17.45 17.79
CA PHE A 490 41.48 17.14 18.28
C PHE A 490 42.59 17.76 17.42
N PHE A 491 42.39 17.85 16.10
CA PHE A 491 43.33 18.50 15.20
C PHE A 491 43.41 20.02 15.47
N LEU A 492 42.28 20.68 15.75
CA LEU A 492 42.20 22.10 16.07
C LEU A 492 42.61 22.42 17.52
N ALA A 493 42.46 21.47 18.45
CA ALA A 493 42.84 21.64 19.86
C ALA A 493 44.32 21.37 20.13
N ARG A 494 45.10 20.93 19.13
CA ARG A 494 46.53 20.67 19.27
C ARG A 494 47.26 22.01 19.30
N GLU A 495 47.71 22.44 20.48
CA GLU A 495 48.59 23.60 20.61
C GLU A 495 49.88 23.36 19.82
N PRO A 496 50.39 24.37 19.08
CA PRO A 496 51.65 24.25 18.37
C PRO A 496 52.78 24.03 19.38
N GLU A 497 53.40 22.85 19.35
CA GLU A 497 54.59 22.57 20.15
C GLU A 497 55.71 23.54 19.76
N GLU A 498 56.24 24.28 20.73
CA GLU A 498 57.41 25.14 20.54
C GLU A 498 58.60 24.29 20.08
N GLU A 499 59.11 24.61 18.89
CA GLU A 499 60.32 24.02 18.31
C GLU A 499 61.52 24.27 19.23
N THR A 500 61.85 23.28 20.06
CA THR A 500 63.18 23.19 20.67
C THR A 500 63.96 22.14 19.91
N VAL A 501 64.69 22.61 18.90
CA VAL A 501 65.60 21.80 18.09
C VAL A 501 66.83 21.50 18.94
N ASP A 502 66.94 20.27 19.45
CA ASP A 502 68.22 19.73 19.93
C ASP A 502 68.81 18.82 18.84
N PRO A 503 69.88 19.24 18.12
CA PRO A 503 70.40 18.51 16.95
C PRO A 503 71.23 17.25 17.27
N ALA A 504 71.33 16.81 18.52
CA ALA A 504 72.37 15.85 18.91
C ALA A 504 71.83 14.60 19.61
N LEU A 505 70.95 13.82 18.97
CA LEU A 505 70.71 12.43 19.38
C LEU A 505 70.20 11.55 18.22
N PHE A 506 70.96 11.56 17.13
CA PHE A 506 71.07 10.42 16.23
C PHE A 506 71.92 9.34 16.90
N SER A 507 71.28 8.38 17.58
CA SER A 507 71.70 6.96 17.67
C SER A 507 71.10 6.30 18.91
N THR A 508 69.95 5.65 18.76
CA THR A 508 69.69 4.35 19.40
C THR A 508 68.40 3.77 18.82
N GLU A 509 68.57 2.77 17.98
CA GLU A 509 67.54 1.84 17.60
C GLU A 509 67.09 1.06 18.85
N SER A 510 65.82 1.18 19.25
CA SER A 510 65.15 0.13 20.01
C SER A 510 63.64 0.24 19.85
N SER A 511 63.14 -0.53 18.88
CA SER A 511 61.97 -1.40 19.02
C SER A 511 60.92 -1.03 20.07
N ILE A 512 59.93 -0.22 19.66
CA ILE A 512 58.56 -0.32 20.17
C ILE A 512 57.64 -0.49 18.97
N GLY A 513 56.85 -1.56 19.03
CA GLY A 513 56.00 -2.03 17.94
C GLY A 513 55.00 -0.98 17.50
N LYS A 514 55.04 -0.65 16.21
CA LYS A 514 53.93 0.03 15.55
C LYS A 514 52.81 -0.97 15.39
N THR A 515 51.80 -0.80 16.23
CA THR A 515 50.43 -1.19 15.96
C THR A 515 50.09 -0.81 14.53
N THR A 516 49.60 -1.77 13.78
CA THR A 516 49.24 -1.68 12.37
C THR A 516 48.20 -0.57 12.18
N GLU A 517 48.65 0.65 11.91
CA GLU A 517 47.78 1.68 11.35
C GLU A 517 47.33 1.15 10.00
N SER A 518 46.06 0.74 9.96
CA SER A 518 45.34 0.43 8.73
C SER A 518 45.27 1.73 7.93
N SER A 519 46.31 1.95 7.12
CA SER A 519 46.38 2.98 6.11
C SER A 519 45.15 2.83 5.22
N SER A 520 44.11 3.62 5.49
CA SER A 520 42.95 3.74 4.62
C SER A 520 43.39 4.52 3.38
N GLN A 521 44.03 3.82 2.45
CA GLN A 521 44.49 4.39 1.19
C GLN A 521 43.25 4.89 0.43
N GLU A 522 43.12 6.21 0.27
CA GLU A 522 42.04 6.81 -0.50
C GLU A 522 42.34 6.63 -1.99
N TRP A 523 41.35 6.14 -2.75
CA TRP A 523 41.49 5.93 -4.19
C TRP A 523 40.74 7.00 -4.96
N TYR A 524 41.27 7.39 -6.11
CA TYR A 524 40.66 8.37 -7.01
C TYR A 524 40.64 7.84 -8.44
N VAL A 525 39.57 8.15 -9.17
CA VAL A 525 39.47 7.92 -10.63
C VAL A 525 39.16 9.22 -11.35
N ASP A 526 39.64 9.38 -12.57
CA ASP A 526 39.38 10.55 -13.42
C ASP A 526 38.32 10.18 -14.47
N VAL A 527 37.10 10.70 -14.34
CA VAL A 527 35.99 10.43 -15.26
C VAL A 527 35.92 11.53 -16.31
N LYS A 528 36.03 11.15 -17.58
CA LYS A 528 36.05 12.01 -18.77
C LYS A 528 35.02 11.54 -19.81
N GLY A 529 34.78 12.37 -20.81
CA GLY A 529 33.93 12.05 -21.97
C GLY A 529 32.46 12.41 -21.77
N ALA A 530 31.56 11.59 -22.33
CA ALA A 530 30.11 11.77 -22.38
C ALA A 530 29.40 11.51 -21.04
N VAL A 531 29.80 12.24 -20.00
CA VAL A 531 29.18 12.27 -18.67
C VAL A 531 28.75 13.68 -18.29
N LYS A 532 27.77 13.82 -17.41
CA LYS A 532 27.21 15.14 -17.05
C LYS A 532 28.22 16.05 -16.34
N LYS A 533 29.09 15.48 -15.50
CA LYS A 533 30.17 16.20 -14.82
C LYS A 533 31.45 15.39 -14.97
N THR A 534 32.41 15.91 -15.73
CA THR A 534 33.75 15.33 -15.81
C THR A 534 34.60 15.78 -14.63
N GLY A 535 35.54 14.96 -14.19
CA GLY A 535 36.50 15.33 -13.16
C GLY A 535 37.03 14.13 -12.38
N MET A 536 37.83 14.42 -11.34
CA MET A 536 38.32 13.39 -10.42
C MET A 536 37.29 13.09 -9.34
N TYR A 537 37.06 11.80 -9.12
CA TYR A 537 36.11 11.27 -8.16
C TYR A 537 36.82 10.38 -7.16
N ARG A 538 36.59 10.66 -5.88
CA ARG A 538 37.03 9.79 -4.80
C ARG A 538 36.20 8.51 -4.81
N ILE A 539 36.87 7.36 -4.88
CA ILE A 539 36.27 6.04 -4.86
C ILE A 539 36.75 5.24 -3.64
N ARG A 540 36.11 4.08 -3.42
CA ARG A 540 36.49 3.08 -2.43
C ARG A 540 36.74 1.76 -3.12
N GLN A 541 37.57 0.93 -2.50
CA GLN A 541 37.82 -0.43 -2.97
C GLN A 541 36.50 -1.20 -3.09
N GLY A 542 36.30 -1.87 -4.23
CA GLY A 542 35.08 -2.63 -4.55
C GLY A 542 34.04 -1.87 -5.39
N MET A 543 34.21 -0.56 -5.61
CA MET A 543 33.37 0.20 -6.54
C MET A 543 33.60 -0.25 -7.98
N ARG A 544 32.55 -0.20 -8.79
CA ARG A 544 32.55 -0.52 -10.22
C ARG A 544 32.45 0.74 -11.07
N LEU A 545 32.72 0.59 -12.37
CA LEU A 545 32.64 1.66 -13.37
C LEU A 545 31.33 2.45 -13.26
N MET A 546 30.20 1.75 -13.12
CA MET A 546 28.88 2.40 -12.98
C MET A 546 28.82 3.33 -11.77
N ASP A 547 29.41 2.95 -10.63
CA ASP A 547 29.42 3.78 -9.44
C ASP A 547 30.18 5.11 -9.67
N ALA A 548 31.25 5.10 -10.47
CA ALA A 548 31.96 6.31 -10.85
C ALA A 548 31.16 7.19 -11.82
N ILE A 549 30.41 6.58 -12.76
CA ILE A 549 29.50 7.33 -13.64
C ILE A 549 28.37 7.99 -12.85
N ASP A 550 27.84 7.30 -11.83
CA ASP A 550 26.80 7.86 -10.96
C ASP A 550 27.33 9.04 -10.15
N LEU A 551 28.57 8.96 -9.63
CA LEU A 551 29.26 10.10 -9.02
C LEU A 551 29.45 11.27 -10.00
N ALA A 552 29.66 10.96 -11.28
CA ALA A 552 29.72 11.93 -12.38
C ALA A 552 28.35 12.53 -12.78
N GLY A 553 27.27 12.12 -12.13
CA GLY A 553 25.91 12.58 -12.41
C GLY A 553 25.21 11.86 -13.57
N GLY A 554 25.77 10.74 -14.03
CA GLY A 554 25.26 9.92 -15.12
C GLY A 554 25.80 10.32 -16.50
N PHE A 555 25.38 9.56 -17.51
CA PHE A 555 25.70 9.79 -18.91
C PHE A 555 25.04 11.05 -19.47
N THR A 556 25.66 11.63 -20.51
CA THR A 556 24.97 12.52 -21.45
C THR A 556 24.17 11.71 -22.47
N GLU A 557 23.25 12.36 -23.19
CA GLU A 557 22.38 11.69 -24.17
C GLU A 557 23.12 11.11 -25.37
N ASP A 558 24.32 11.62 -25.65
CA ASP A 558 25.19 11.20 -26.75
C ASP A 558 26.22 10.13 -26.35
N ALA A 559 26.18 9.61 -25.11
CA ALA A 559 27.12 8.60 -24.64
C ALA A 559 26.89 7.22 -25.26
N ASP A 560 27.95 6.59 -25.77
CA ASP A 560 27.90 5.22 -26.27
C ASP A 560 28.13 4.21 -25.13
N GLN A 561 27.02 3.79 -24.55
CA GLN A 561 27.02 2.83 -23.46
C GLN A 561 27.43 1.42 -23.89
N ASN A 562 27.35 1.08 -25.19
CA ASN A 562 27.63 -0.27 -25.67
C ASN A 562 29.13 -0.60 -25.68
N GLN A 563 30.00 0.42 -25.63
CA GLN A 563 31.46 0.27 -25.63
C GLN A 563 32.06 0.15 -24.22
N MET A 564 31.23 0.12 -23.17
CA MET A 564 31.67 0.23 -21.78
C MET A 564 31.36 -1.05 -20.98
N ASN A 565 32.28 -1.48 -20.13
CA ASN A 565 32.04 -2.58 -19.18
C ASN A 565 31.63 -2.02 -17.82
N PHE A 566 30.34 -1.79 -17.61
CA PHE A 566 29.80 -1.22 -16.36
C PHE A 566 30.11 -2.06 -15.11
N SER A 567 30.38 -3.35 -15.31
CA SER A 567 30.70 -4.28 -14.24
C SER A 567 32.19 -4.24 -13.83
N LYS A 568 33.06 -3.55 -14.58
CA LYS A 568 34.50 -3.47 -14.27
C LYS A 568 34.73 -2.87 -12.87
N LEU A 569 35.51 -3.56 -12.05
CA LEU A 569 36.00 -3.03 -10.77
C LEU A 569 37.02 -1.91 -11.02
N LEU A 570 36.90 -0.82 -10.27
CA LEU A 570 37.78 0.33 -10.40
C LEU A 570 39.09 0.15 -9.64
N ALA A 571 40.18 0.60 -10.25
CA ALA A 571 41.49 0.73 -9.63
C ALA A 571 41.79 2.18 -9.24
N ASP A 572 42.71 2.37 -8.28
CA ASP A 572 43.23 3.70 -7.98
C ASP A 572 43.95 4.29 -9.20
N GLN A 573 43.81 5.61 -9.39
CA GLN A 573 44.40 6.41 -10.46
C GLN A 573 43.96 6.01 -11.87
N GLU A 574 42.85 5.27 -12.00
CA GLU A 574 42.29 4.87 -13.28
C GLU A 574 41.59 6.06 -13.99
N ILE A 575 41.76 6.15 -15.31
CA ILE A 575 41.03 7.10 -16.16
C ILE A 575 39.87 6.39 -16.83
N ILE A 576 38.66 6.87 -16.56
CA ILE A 576 37.42 6.37 -17.15
C ILE A 576 37.00 7.34 -18.25
N TYR A 577 37.07 6.90 -19.51
CA TYR A 577 36.62 7.71 -20.64
C TYR A 577 35.34 7.14 -21.22
N VAL A 578 34.27 7.95 -21.24
CA VAL A 578 32.99 7.58 -21.83
C VAL A 578 32.92 8.13 -23.27
N PRO A 579 32.97 7.30 -24.31
CA PRO A 579 32.89 7.77 -25.69
C PRO A 579 31.49 8.25 -26.06
N LYS A 580 31.39 9.10 -27.08
CA LYS A 580 30.13 9.43 -27.74
C LYS A 580 29.76 8.38 -28.79
N ILE A 581 28.48 8.32 -29.17
CA ILE A 581 28.01 7.45 -30.26
C ILE A 581 28.76 7.78 -31.55
N GLY A 582 29.53 6.81 -32.04
CA GLY A 582 30.37 6.93 -33.25
C GLY A 582 31.77 7.48 -33.02
N GLU A 583 32.18 7.73 -31.77
CA GLU A 583 33.54 8.13 -31.41
C GLU A 583 34.43 6.90 -31.20
N GLU A 584 35.64 6.91 -31.78
CA GLU A 584 36.68 5.94 -31.45
C GLU A 584 37.33 6.31 -30.12
N VAL A 585 37.40 5.36 -29.18
CA VAL A 585 37.97 5.59 -27.84
C VAL A 585 39.44 6.00 -27.97
N PRO A 586 39.86 7.16 -27.45
CA PRO A 586 41.27 7.55 -27.43
C PRO A 586 42.10 6.51 -26.67
N VAL A 587 43.23 6.07 -27.23
CA VAL A 587 44.21 5.28 -26.49
C VAL A 587 44.85 6.19 -25.45
N ILE A 588 44.39 6.09 -24.20
CA ILE A 588 44.96 6.85 -23.07
C ILE A 588 46.18 6.07 -22.59
N ASN A 589 47.37 6.57 -22.89
CA ASN A 589 48.62 5.99 -22.40
C ASN A 589 48.68 6.11 -20.87
N GLU A 590 48.49 5.00 -20.16
CA GLU A 590 48.70 4.90 -18.73
C GLU A 590 50.16 5.22 -18.38
N VAL A 591 50.39 6.28 -17.60
CA VAL A 591 51.68 6.52 -16.96
C VAL A 591 51.69 5.67 -15.69
N SER A 592 52.07 4.40 -15.82
CA SER A 592 52.23 3.52 -14.66
C SER A 592 53.32 4.07 -13.73
N PRO A 593 53.07 4.21 -12.42
CA PRO A 593 54.11 4.52 -11.46
C PRO A 593 55.13 3.38 -11.42
N THR A 594 56.40 3.72 -11.63
CA THR A 594 57.56 2.87 -11.44
C THR A 594 57.52 2.18 -10.07
N GLY A 595 57.33 0.87 -10.04
CA GLY A 595 57.43 0.05 -8.83
C GLY A 595 57.41 -1.43 -9.19
N GLY A 596 58.58 -2.06 -9.14
CA GLY A 596 58.83 -3.41 -9.63
C GLY A 596 58.03 -4.51 -8.92
N GLY A 597 57.79 -5.57 -9.68
CA GLY A 597 57.12 -6.77 -9.17
C GLY A 597 56.83 -7.73 -10.32
N THR A 598 57.88 -8.28 -10.93
CA THR A 598 57.77 -9.40 -11.88
C THR A 598 57.26 -10.63 -11.12
N SER A 599 55.94 -10.81 -11.05
CA SER A 599 55.34 -12.12 -10.79
C SER A 599 54.62 -12.55 -12.06
N SER A 600 55.40 -13.17 -12.94
CA SER A 600 54.96 -13.94 -14.08
C SER A 600 54.10 -15.12 -13.61
N ASN A 601 52.79 -14.89 -13.48
CA ASN A 601 51.83 -16.00 -13.55
C ASN A 601 51.09 -15.81 -14.87
N SER A 602 51.69 -16.34 -15.94
CA SER A 602 51.10 -16.40 -17.28
C SER A 602 49.98 -17.43 -17.30
N GLU A 603 48.94 -17.22 -16.50
CA GLU A 603 47.66 -17.84 -16.77
C GLU A 603 46.99 -16.97 -17.83
N THR A 604 46.95 -17.50 -19.06
CA THR A 604 46.12 -16.96 -20.14
C THR A 604 44.72 -16.72 -19.59
N ALA A 605 44.37 -15.45 -19.41
CA ALA A 605 43.13 -15.04 -18.78
C ALA A 605 41.95 -15.66 -19.54
N LYS A 606 41.25 -16.59 -18.89
CA LYS A 606 40.06 -17.23 -19.46
C LYS A 606 38.93 -16.20 -19.54
N ILE A 607 38.19 -16.24 -20.63
CA ILE A 607 37.06 -15.33 -20.87
C ILE A 607 35.84 -15.85 -20.11
N ASN A 608 35.30 -15.04 -19.21
CA ASN A 608 34.09 -15.39 -18.47
C ASN A 608 32.85 -15.22 -19.36
N ILE A 609 32.13 -16.29 -19.63
CA ILE A 609 31.02 -16.29 -20.60
C ILE A 609 29.79 -15.54 -20.10
N ASN A 610 29.59 -15.48 -18.78
CA ASN A 610 28.48 -14.76 -18.18
C ASN A 610 28.68 -13.24 -18.24
N THR A 611 29.92 -12.76 -18.21
CA THR A 611 30.22 -11.32 -18.14
C THR A 611 30.84 -10.73 -19.41
N ALA A 612 31.37 -11.57 -20.31
CA ALA A 612 32.01 -11.09 -21.54
C ALA A 612 31.03 -10.36 -22.46
N ASN A 613 31.46 -9.24 -23.04
CA ASN A 613 30.73 -8.52 -24.08
C ASN A 613 30.94 -9.18 -25.46
N ALA A 614 30.28 -8.66 -26.49
CA ALA A 614 30.34 -9.23 -27.84
C ALA A 614 31.76 -9.22 -28.43
N ALA A 615 32.58 -8.23 -28.10
CA ALA A 615 33.95 -8.11 -28.59
C ALA A 615 34.89 -9.10 -27.87
N GLU A 616 34.74 -9.24 -26.55
CA GLU A 616 35.48 -10.22 -25.74
C GLU A 616 35.15 -11.66 -26.17
N LEU A 617 33.87 -11.98 -26.36
CA LEU A 617 33.45 -13.31 -26.85
C LEU A 617 34.03 -13.63 -28.23
N GLN A 618 34.21 -12.63 -29.11
CA GLN A 618 34.81 -12.81 -30.43
C GLN A 618 36.32 -13.08 -30.41
N GLN A 619 37.00 -12.91 -29.26
CA GLN A 619 38.39 -13.32 -29.10
C GLN A 619 38.53 -14.86 -28.99
N LEU A 620 37.43 -15.55 -28.70
CA LEU A 620 37.40 -17.01 -28.62
C LEU A 620 37.48 -17.65 -30.01
N SER A 621 38.41 -18.59 -30.18
CA SER A 621 38.57 -19.33 -31.43
C SER A 621 37.27 -20.04 -31.82
N GLY A 622 36.70 -19.65 -32.96
CA GLY A 622 35.44 -20.19 -33.48
C GLY A 622 34.19 -19.42 -33.07
N ILE A 623 34.28 -18.35 -32.28
CA ILE A 623 33.14 -17.48 -31.97
C ILE A 623 33.24 -16.21 -32.82
N GLY A 624 32.41 -16.15 -33.88
CA GLY A 624 32.22 -14.93 -34.67
C GLY A 624 31.06 -14.08 -34.13
N GLU A 625 30.87 -12.90 -34.72
CA GLU A 625 29.84 -11.90 -34.36
C GLU A 625 28.46 -12.51 -34.08
N LYS A 626 27.95 -13.35 -35.00
CA LYS A 626 26.65 -14.02 -34.84
C LYS A 626 26.60 -14.91 -33.59
N ARG A 627 27.66 -15.70 -33.34
CA ARG A 627 27.71 -16.62 -32.19
C ARG A 627 27.86 -15.85 -30.87
N ALA A 628 28.63 -14.77 -30.87
CA ALA A 628 28.73 -13.90 -29.71
C ALA A 628 27.35 -13.30 -29.36
N ALA A 629 26.61 -12.83 -30.37
CA ALA A 629 25.25 -12.33 -30.18
C ALA A 629 24.30 -13.43 -29.67
N ASP A 630 24.38 -14.66 -30.18
CA ASP A 630 23.55 -15.79 -29.74
C ASP A 630 23.85 -16.20 -28.29
N ILE A 631 25.12 -16.16 -27.84
CA ILE A 631 25.50 -16.40 -26.43
C ILE A 631 24.91 -15.32 -25.52
N ILE A 632 25.03 -14.05 -25.92
CA ILE A 632 24.51 -12.91 -25.15
C ILE A 632 22.98 -12.97 -25.07
N LYS A 633 22.31 -13.28 -26.17
CA LYS A 633 20.87 -13.45 -26.19
C LYS A 633 20.42 -14.59 -25.30
N TYR A 634 21.13 -15.72 -25.32
CA TYR A 634 20.78 -16.87 -24.49
C TYR A 634 20.85 -16.53 -23.00
N ARG A 635 21.90 -15.83 -22.53
CA ARG A 635 22.02 -15.43 -21.10
C ARG A 635 20.95 -14.42 -20.68
N GLU A 636 20.53 -13.55 -21.59
CA GLU A 636 19.47 -12.56 -21.31
C GLU A 636 18.10 -13.25 -21.20
N GLU A 637 17.83 -14.26 -22.03
CA GLU A 637 16.55 -14.98 -22.04
C GLU A 637 16.47 -16.08 -20.96
N ASN A 638 17.59 -16.71 -20.58
CA ASN A 638 17.60 -17.91 -19.73
C ASN A 638 18.39 -17.74 -18.42
N GLY A 639 18.98 -16.57 -18.19
CA GLY A 639 19.90 -16.33 -17.08
C GLY A 639 21.31 -16.88 -17.33
N SER A 640 22.18 -16.73 -16.33
CA SER A 640 23.59 -17.11 -16.41
C SER A 640 23.80 -18.60 -16.69
N PHE A 641 24.83 -18.94 -17.46
CA PHE A 641 25.34 -20.29 -17.58
C PHE A 641 25.87 -20.77 -16.21
N HIS A 642 25.53 -22.00 -15.81
CA HIS A 642 25.96 -22.58 -14.54
C HIS A 642 27.17 -23.50 -14.70
N THR A 643 27.27 -24.17 -15.86
CA THR A 643 28.37 -25.06 -16.24
C THR A 643 28.84 -24.75 -17.66
N VAL A 644 30.12 -24.98 -17.95
CA VAL A 644 30.69 -24.73 -19.29
C VAL A 644 29.91 -25.53 -20.36
N GLU A 645 29.38 -26.69 -19.98
CA GLU A 645 28.50 -27.55 -20.77
C GLU A 645 27.20 -26.85 -21.22
N ASP A 646 26.70 -25.88 -20.47
CA ASP A 646 25.47 -25.15 -20.81
C ASP A 646 25.59 -24.35 -22.11
N LEU A 647 26.81 -24.05 -22.60
CA LEU A 647 27.00 -23.42 -23.91
C LEU A 647 26.49 -24.26 -25.08
N THR A 648 26.37 -25.58 -24.92
CA THR A 648 25.77 -26.44 -25.94
C THR A 648 24.28 -26.17 -26.17
N LYS A 649 23.63 -25.44 -25.25
CA LYS A 649 22.24 -24.98 -25.39
C LYS A 649 22.12 -23.77 -26.33
N VAL A 650 23.23 -23.09 -26.62
CA VAL A 650 23.26 -21.98 -27.58
C VAL A 650 23.32 -22.54 -29.00
N SER A 651 22.39 -22.09 -29.85
CA SER A 651 22.31 -22.55 -31.24
C SER A 651 23.64 -22.35 -31.98
N GLY A 652 24.16 -23.43 -32.59
CA GLY A 652 25.40 -23.39 -33.36
C GLY A 652 26.68 -23.68 -32.57
N ILE A 653 26.61 -23.93 -31.26
CA ILE A 653 27.73 -24.41 -30.43
C ILE A 653 27.51 -25.89 -30.12
N GLY A 654 28.10 -26.77 -30.93
CA GLY A 654 28.10 -28.21 -30.67
C GLY A 654 29.28 -28.64 -29.79
N GLU A 655 29.28 -29.91 -29.35
CA GLU A 655 30.32 -30.51 -28.48
C GLU A 655 31.74 -30.24 -28.99
N LYS A 656 31.98 -30.38 -30.31
CA LYS A 656 33.31 -30.11 -30.92
C LYS A 656 33.75 -28.65 -30.79
N THR A 657 32.81 -27.70 -30.81
CA THR A 657 33.13 -26.29 -30.61
C THR A 657 33.41 -26.02 -29.14
N LEU A 658 32.60 -26.60 -28.24
CA LEU A 658 32.81 -26.49 -26.81
C LEU A 658 34.18 -27.05 -26.38
N GLU A 659 34.58 -28.19 -26.93
CA GLU A 659 35.86 -28.83 -26.62
C GLU A 659 37.05 -27.93 -26.96
N ASN A 660 37.00 -27.20 -28.07
CA ASN A 660 38.01 -26.20 -28.44
C ASN A 660 38.01 -24.95 -27.54
N LEU A 661 36.89 -24.66 -26.87
CA LEU A 661 36.72 -23.47 -26.05
C LEU A 661 37.09 -23.68 -24.58
N ARG A 662 37.04 -24.91 -24.06
CA ARG A 662 37.21 -25.24 -22.63
C ARG A 662 38.45 -24.62 -21.98
N ASP A 663 39.55 -24.53 -22.71
CA ASP A 663 40.80 -23.96 -22.19
C ASP A 663 40.83 -22.43 -22.19
N SER A 664 39.94 -21.79 -22.95
CA SER A 664 39.88 -20.33 -23.13
C SER A 664 38.74 -19.66 -22.36
N ILE A 665 37.85 -20.43 -21.71
CA ILE A 665 36.61 -19.91 -21.10
C ILE A 665 36.45 -20.29 -19.63
N THR A 666 35.72 -19.46 -18.89
CA THR A 666 35.27 -19.70 -17.51
C THR A 666 33.83 -19.25 -17.34
N ILE A 667 33.19 -19.63 -16.22
CA ILE A 667 31.83 -19.26 -15.83
C ILE A 667 31.82 -18.20 -14.74
#